data_AF-A0A815T4Z6-F1
#
_entry.id   AF-A0A815T4Z6-F1
#
_cell.length_a   1.000
_cell.length_b   1.000
_cell.length_c   1.000
_cell.angle_alpha   90.00
_cell.angle_beta   90.00
_cell.angle_gamma   90.00
#
_symmetry.space_group_name_H-M   'P 1'
#
loop_
_entity.id
_entity.type
_entity.pdbx_description
1 polymer ?
#
loop_
_entity_poly.entity_id
_entity_poly.type
_entity_poly.pdbx_seq_one_letter_code
_entity_poly.pdbx_strand_id
1 'polypeptide(L)'
;MTKALVMVCKNGHDRKKEYSRRVLLRHARQNVPPPASSSQSNTTSTLRTTTSTLRTTTSNPSTSSKRSSLPSQQKITKGIKLDITSTSANSNSNVPMDGYMILQNQVLFTLMCKTNCEGCRNNWNGTNNIKKREGLFVILSFQCSSCTNTITIETSPKVVASDRRDINVRSQIGGHLCGIRHAGLVKLMGAMNLPSPIQDQIYSKWDKNLLSSIKSLSDRSMRKAVDEAVTAANGRELMVSGDGFWQTRGFQSRHGAAALISCNTTPKVLDIETCSKTCNVCMGALAIKKSNPAKYNDVIRSHKCEKNYNKSSGTIEADAVLNMFQRSVSKYEIYYAKYVGDGDSKTFATLSDKPPYPGKVIKKIEDLNHFSKRMKRQLETKKREYGRKQLSDGKTIGGINRLSSQNIIRLQMTFASTIRKCKHDLDLLFKRSWAIFWHKYSTNDDPRHDSCSIDWCGYLKAARDGTPYDHTPHALPRPVLDAIKPVFDNLCSRKSLARVVDASSQNANEGFHSLVWLMSPKHKPSSGTTFEIACHLAIIIFNDGYFALGDLFNNICGYRGHYTDQAMIHFDNNRLHPESKECNRKRRKEAGRVVQQNEDNNGQANYSNNALGDDNDKTINTHEQADDDYNETNPGDQPTSEDNDTTTDSDERSTDDHDSTSNSDDSSSDSDDKTILSPDTRTHEDVEKIDETSDDEYDYYSPKDRR
;
A
#
# COMPACT_ATOMS: atom_id res chain seq x y z
N MET A 1 20.44 -52.92 -1.17
CA MET A 1 21.31 -51.78 -1.56
C MET A 1 22.38 -51.40 -0.53
N THR A 2 22.16 -51.57 0.79
CA THR A 2 22.98 -50.98 1.86
C THR A 2 24.49 -51.30 1.86
N LYS A 3 24.94 -52.43 1.28
CA LYS A 3 26.37 -52.79 1.22
C LYS A 3 27.19 -52.01 0.16
N ALA A 4 26.56 -51.34 -0.81
CA ALA A 4 27.27 -50.61 -1.88
C ALA A 4 27.87 -49.28 -1.41
N LEU A 5 27.26 -48.62 -0.42
CA LEU A 5 27.69 -47.29 0.07
C LEU A 5 29.03 -47.31 0.83
N VAL A 6 29.44 -48.45 1.38
CA VAL A 6 30.61 -48.54 2.27
C VAL A 6 31.95 -48.51 1.50
N MET A 7 32.00 -48.98 0.25
CA MET A 7 33.25 -48.98 -0.54
C MET A 7 33.65 -47.58 -1.05
N VAL A 8 32.69 -46.72 -1.39
CA VAL A 8 32.97 -45.39 -1.97
C VAL A 8 33.69 -44.48 -0.98
N CYS A 9 33.41 -44.61 0.32
CA CYS A 9 34.00 -43.76 1.36
C CYS A 9 35.51 -43.97 1.58
N LYS A 10 36.09 -45.14 1.27
CA LYS A 10 37.53 -45.39 1.49
C LYS A 10 38.40 -44.72 0.43
N ASN A 11 38.02 -44.78 -0.85
CA ASN A 11 38.83 -44.24 -1.95
C ASN A 11 38.91 -42.70 -1.97
N GLY A 12 38.07 -42.00 -1.19
CA GLY A 12 38.12 -40.54 -1.03
C GLY A 12 39.20 -40.04 -0.06
N HIS A 13 39.82 -40.92 0.74
CA HIS A 13 40.67 -40.48 1.87
C HIS A 13 42.12 -40.16 1.48
N ASP A 14 42.73 -40.93 0.56
CA ASP A 14 44.15 -40.73 0.20
C ASP A 14 44.37 -39.55 -0.76
N ARG A 15 43.40 -39.26 -1.65
CA ARG A 15 43.47 -38.07 -2.54
C ARG A 15 43.49 -36.75 -1.76
N LYS A 16 43.09 -36.72 -0.49
CA LYS A 16 43.17 -35.52 0.36
C LYS A 16 44.57 -35.25 0.93
N LYS A 17 45.41 -36.27 1.13
CA LYS A 17 46.77 -36.08 1.70
C LYS A 17 47.73 -35.39 0.71
N GLU A 18 47.61 -35.70 -0.58
CA GLU A 18 48.48 -35.16 -1.64
C GLU A 18 48.28 -33.65 -1.85
N TYR A 19 47.05 -33.15 -1.73
CA TYR A 19 46.73 -31.73 -1.96
C TYR A 19 47.26 -30.82 -0.84
N SER A 20 47.05 -31.20 0.43
CA SER A 20 47.48 -30.41 1.59
C SER A 20 49.00 -30.15 1.62
N ARG A 21 49.81 -31.10 1.11
CA ARG A 21 51.28 -30.97 1.08
C ARG A 21 51.78 -29.91 0.08
N ARG A 22 50.99 -29.57 -0.95
CA ARG A 22 51.35 -28.55 -1.96
C ARG A 22 50.93 -27.13 -1.59
N VAL A 23 49.93 -26.96 -0.72
CA VAL A 23 49.46 -25.65 -0.27
C VAL A 23 50.40 -25.05 0.79
N LEU A 24 50.88 -25.86 1.73
CA LEU A 24 51.76 -25.41 2.83
C LEU A 24 53.09 -24.79 2.36
N LEU A 25 53.60 -25.18 1.19
CA LEU A 25 54.85 -24.64 0.62
C LEU A 25 54.71 -23.25 -0.03
N ARG A 26 53.49 -22.70 -0.19
CA ARG A 26 53.28 -21.34 -0.75
C ARG A 26 53.17 -20.23 0.28
N HIS A 27 52.84 -20.53 1.54
CA HIS A 27 52.65 -19.51 2.59
C HIS A 27 53.93 -19.08 3.34
N ALA A 28 55.08 -19.70 3.05
CA ALA A 28 56.34 -19.44 3.74
C ALA A 28 57.18 -18.27 3.16
N ARG A 29 56.66 -17.48 2.22
CA ARG A 29 57.40 -16.36 1.58
C ARG A 29 56.52 -15.16 1.23
N GLN A 30 56.19 -14.32 2.22
CA GLN A 30 55.89 -12.89 2.08
C GLN A 30 55.66 -12.26 3.46
N ASN A 31 56.72 -11.66 4.07
CA ASN A 31 56.63 -10.84 5.28
C ASN A 31 57.94 -10.07 5.53
N VAL A 32 58.23 -9.05 4.71
CA VAL A 32 59.24 -7.99 5.01
C VAL A 32 58.73 -6.67 4.40
N PRO A 33 58.67 -5.56 5.15
CA PRO A 33 58.22 -4.25 4.64
C PRO A 33 59.39 -3.31 4.28
N PRO A 34 59.20 -2.35 3.35
CA PRO A 34 60.08 -1.19 3.18
C PRO A 34 59.51 0.10 3.83
N PRO A 35 60.37 1.04 4.31
CA PRO A 35 59.96 2.33 4.88
C PRO A 35 59.78 3.43 3.81
N ALA A 36 59.49 4.66 4.24
CA ALA A 36 59.18 5.81 3.39
C ALA A 36 60.32 6.86 3.28
N SER A 37 60.47 7.49 2.12
CA SER A 37 61.15 8.80 1.97
C SER A 37 60.79 9.52 0.64
N SER A 38 60.21 10.72 0.78
CA SER A 38 60.37 11.98 0.00
C SER A 38 60.77 12.06 -1.49
N SER A 39 60.36 13.21 -2.06
CA SER A 39 60.99 14.02 -3.15
C SER A 39 60.90 13.59 -4.63
N GLN A 40 60.22 14.45 -5.41
CA GLN A 40 60.63 15.14 -6.67
C GLN A 40 61.80 14.51 -7.48
N SER A 41 61.78 14.43 -8.82
CA SER A 41 61.43 15.51 -9.75
C SER A 41 61.21 15.10 -11.23
N ASN A 42 60.38 15.88 -11.94
CA ASN A 42 60.52 16.39 -13.32
C ASN A 42 60.91 15.52 -14.56
N THR A 43 60.29 15.92 -15.69
CA THR A 43 60.75 15.86 -17.10
C THR A 43 60.93 14.50 -17.81
N THR A 44 60.91 14.40 -19.16
CA THR A 44 60.14 15.06 -20.25
C THR A 44 60.51 14.33 -21.56
N SER A 45 59.54 14.01 -22.44
CA SER A 45 59.73 13.45 -23.80
C SER A 45 60.46 12.07 -23.85
N THR A 46 60.50 11.29 -24.94
CA THR A 46 60.20 11.57 -26.36
C THR A 46 59.47 10.40 -27.04
N LEU A 47 58.83 10.67 -28.19
CA LEU A 47 58.13 9.73 -29.07
C LEU A 47 59.07 8.87 -29.94
N ARG A 48 58.46 7.93 -30.70
CA ARG A 48 58.92 7.22 -31.92
C ARG A 48 59.53 5.81 -31.68
N THR A 49 59.35 4.80 -32.57
CA THR A 49 58.65 4.78 -33.89
C THR A 49 58.13 3.38 -34.29
N THR A 50 57.15 3.37 -35.23
CA THR A 50 56.87 2.32 -36.26
C THR A 50 56.44 0.90 -35.79
N THR A 51 55.80 0.05 -36.60
CA THR A 51 55.50 0.11 -38.06
C THR A 51 54.15 -0.53 -38.41
N SER A 52 53.40 0.09 -39.34
CA SER A 52 52.45 -0.53 -40.32
C SER A 52 51.30 -1.46 -39.79
N THR A 53 50.25 -1.79 -40.55
CA THR A 53 50.02 -1.73 -42.01
C THR A 53 48.55 -1.39 -42.34
N LEU A 54 48.35 -0.50 -43.33
CA LEU A 54 47.19 -0.25 -44.24
C LEU A 54 45.73 -0.55 -43.77
N ARG A 55 44.73 0.35 -43.90
CA ARG A 55 44.07 0.85 -45.15
C ARG A 55 43.46 -0.27 -46.01
N THR A 56 42.31 -0.11 -46.71
CA THR A 56 41.39 1.04 -47.02
C THR A 56 39.97 0.44 -47.19
N THR A 57 38.84 1.09 -47.53
CA THR A 57 38.33 2.42 -48.00
C THR A 57 36.96 2.64 -47.28
N THR A 58 36.27 3.78 -47.07
CA THR A 58 35.99 5.08 -47.77
C THR A 58 35.06 4.97 -49.00
N SER A 59 34.01 5.78 -49.22
CA SER A 59 33.36 6.86 -48.42
C SER A 59 32.13 7.45 -49.17
N ASN A 60 31.18 8.06 -48.43
CA ASN A 60 30.48 9.38 -48.61
C ASN A 60 30.53 10.18 -49.95
N PRO A 61 29.74 11.29 -50.12
CA PRO A 61 28.49 11.74 -49.44
C PRO A 61 27.41 12.40 -50.36
N SER A 62 26.22 12.68 -49.82
CA SER A 62 25.35 13.87 -50.06
C SER A 62 24.01 13.69 -49.33
N THR A 63 23.23 14.70 -48.91
CA THR A 63 23.47 16.15 -48.63
C THR A 63 22.61 16.55 -47.40
N SER A 64 22.78 17.75 -46.85
CA SER A 64 22.26 18.11 -45.52
C SER A 64 20.93 18.87 -45.47
N SER A 65 20.09 18.55 -44.48
CA SER A 65 19.31 19.55 -43.74
C SER A 65 19.32 19.21 -42.23
N LYS A 66 19.10 20.19 -41.35
CA LYS A 66 19.26 20.05 -39.90
C LYS A 66 17.94 20.36 -39.16
N ARG A 67 17.57 19.53 -38.19
CA ARG A 67 16.72 19.94 -37.06
C ARG A 67 17.31 19.40 -35.76
N SER A 68 17.43 20.26 -34.74
CA SER A 68 18.22 20.01 -33.54
C SER A 68 17.46 19.21 -32.47
N SER A 69 18.07 18.13 -32.00
CA SER A 69 17.68 17.41 -30.79
C SER A 69 18.50 17.87 -29.57
N LEU A 70 17.93 17.73 -28.37
CA LEU A 70 18.62 18.08 -27.13
C LEU A 70 19.69 17.02 -26.76
N PRO A 71 20.82 17.41 -26.15
CA PRO A 71 21.92 16.49 -25.88
C PRO A 71 21.67 15.57 -24.67
N SER A 72 21.88 14.27 -24.87
CA SER A 72 21.85 13.25 -23.81
C SER A 72 23.00 13.41 -22.82
N GLN A 73 22.71 13.76 -21.56
CA GLN A 73 23.71 13.67 -20.49
C GLN A 73 23.76 12.24 -19.90
N GLN A 74 24.83 11.52 -20.21
CA GLN A 74 25.19 10.31 -19.47
C GLN A 74 25.52 10.69 -18.02
N LYS A 75 24.83 10.09 -17.04
CA LYS A 75 25.23 10.12 -15.63
C LYS A 75 25.58 8.73 -15.16
N ILE A 76 26.85 8.55 -14.79
CA ILE A 76 27.40 7.30 -14.27
C ILE A 76 26.82 7.03 -12.88
N THR A 77 25.75 6.25 -12.83
CA THR A 77 25.28 5.63 -11.59
C THR A 77 26.19 4.45 -11.25
N LYS A 78 27.03 4.59 -10.21
CA LYS A 78 27.68 3.43 -9.58
C LYS A 78 26.58 2.50 -9.07
N GLY A 79 26.40 1.36 -9.73
CA GLY A 79 25.41 0.36 -9.35
C GLY A 79 25.73 -0.20 -7.96
N ILE A 80 24.74 -0.20 -7.07
CA ILE A 80 24.83 -0.97 -5.84
C ILE A 80 24.71 -2.44 -6.24
N LYS A 81 25.78 -3.21 -6.00
CA LYS A 81 25.82 -4.64 -6.26
C LYS A 81 24.99 -5.34 -5.18
N LEU A 82 23.84 -5.92 -5.55
CA LEU A 82 23.07 -6.76 -4.62
C LEU A 82 23.75 -8.13 -4.50
N ASP A 83 24.64 -8.27 -3.51
CA ASP A 83 25.13 -9.58 -3.10
C ASP A 83 24.06 -10.29 -2.26
N ILE A 84 23.19 -11.05 -2.94
CA ILE A 84 22.18 -11.95 -2.34
C ILE A 84 22.84 -13.13 -1.60
N THR A 85 24.15 -13.34 -1.81
CA THR A 85 24.96 -14.38 -1.19
C THR A 85 25.68 -13.87 0.07
N SER A 86 25.00 -13.86 1.21
CA SER A 86 25.61 -13.64 2.53
C SER A 86 25.16 -14.61 3.63
N THR A 87 24.77 -15.84 3.25
CA THR A 87 25.00 -16.98 4.14
C THR A 87 26.51 -17.16 4.23
N SER A 88 27.08 -17.02 5.42
CA SER A 88 28.49 -17.35 5.67
C SER A 88 28.71 -18.84 5.36
N ALA A 89 29.67 -19.13 4.48
CA ALA A 89 29.93 -20.49 3.99
C ALA A 89 30.67 -21.33 5.04
N ASN A 90 30.01 -21.63 6.17
CA ASN A 90 30.59 -22.44 7.24
C ASN A 90 29.55 -23.14 8.13
N SER A 91 28.70 -23.99 7.55
CA SER A 91 28.16 -25.21 8.19
C SER A 91 27.38 -26.05 7.18
N ASN A 92 27.29 -27.37 7.41
CA ASN A 92 26.53 -28.29 6.57
C ASN A 92 25.02 -28.24 6.88
N SER A 93 24.37 -27.10 6.68
CA SER A 93 22.92 -27.06 6.62
C SER A 93 22.45 -27.63 5.28
N ASN A 94 21.77 -28.80 5.32
CA ASN A 94 21.00 -29.26 4.17
C ASN A 94 19.94 -28.21 3.85
N VAL A 95 20.09 -27.51 2.72
CA VAL A 95 19.03 -26.65 2.19
C VAL A 95 17.81 -27.54 1.92
N PRO A 96 16.63 -27.24 2.50
CA PRO A 96 15.42 -28.00 2.23
C PRO A 96 15.10 -28.05 0.74
N MET A 97 14.94 -29.27 0.21
CA MET A 97 14.60 -29.53 -1.20
C MET A 97 13.08 -29.49 -1.45
N ASP A 98 12.33 -28.80 -0.58
CA ASP A 98 10.87 -28.63 -0.62
C ASP A 98 10.43 -27.37 -1.41
N GLY A 99 11.39 -26.60 -1.93
CA GLY A 99 11.16 -25.38 -2.70
C GLY A 99 10.88 -25.64 -4.18
N TYR A 100 10.02 -24.81 -4.78
CA TYR A 100 9.70 -24.87 -6.21
C TYR A 100 10.84 -24.34 -7.08
N MET A 101 11.11 -25.06 -8.18
CA MET A 101 12.01 -24.63 -9.25
C MET A 101 11.25 -24.52 -10.57
N ILE A 102 11.58 -23.49 -11.36
CA ILE A 102 11.13 -23.39 -12.75
C ILE A 102 12.11 -24.16 -13.63
N LEU A 103 11.63 -25.21 -14.30
CA LEU A 103 12.43 -26.06 -15.19
C LEU A 103 11.80 -26.08 -16.58
N GLN A 104 12.64 -25.99 -17.61
CA GLN A 104 12.23 -26.05 -19.01
C GLN A 104 12.12 -27.52 -19.46
N ASN A 105 11.02 -27.88 -20.14
CA ASN A 105 10.67 -29.28 -20.38
C ASN A 105 11.73 -30.09 -21.15
N GLN A 106 12.47 -29.47 -22.08
CA GLN A 106 13.52 -30.15 -22.85
C GLN A 106 14.76 -30.42 -21.99
N VAL A 107 15.08 -29.55 -21.02
CA VAL A 107 16.13 -29.82 -20.02
C VAL A 107 15.72 -31.00 -19.13
N LEU A 108 14.46 -31.08 -18.69
CA LEU A 108 13.95 -32.22 -17.92
C LEU A 108 14.00 -33.53 -18.73
N PHE A 109 13.60 -33.50 -20.01
CA PHE A 109 13.75 -34.63 -20.93
C PHE A 109 15.22 -35.07 -21.08
N THR A 110 16.13 -34.10 -21.27
CA THR A 110 17.57 -34.34 -21.41
C THR A 110 18.21 -34.91 -20.13
N LEU A 111 17.62 -34.66 -18.97
CA LEU A 111 17.98 -35.31 -17.70
C LEU A 111 17.42 -36.74 -17.63
N MET A 112 16.16 -36.95 -18.00
CA MET A 112 15.53 -38.28 -18.02
C MET A 112 16.28 -39.27 -18.92
N CYS A 113 16.75 -38.85 -20.10
CA CYS A 113 17.55 -39.72 -20.99
C CYS A 113 18.88 -40.21 -20.40
N LYS A 114 19.29 -39.70 -19.23
CA LYS A 114 20.49 -40.14 -18.48
C LYS A 114 20.15 -41.09 -17.32
N THR A 115 18.89 -41.51 -17.19
CA THR A 115 18.42 -42.46 -16.17
C THR A 115 17.91 -43.75 -16.81
N ASN A 116 17.83 -44.80 -16.01
CA ASN A 116 17.33 -46.10 -16.45
C ASN A 116 15.81 -46.20 -16.22
N CYS A 117 15.08 -46.77 -17.18
CA CYS A 117 13.66 -47.08 -17.02
C CYS A 117 13.47 -48.12 -15.90
N GLU A 118 12.47 -47.90 -15.03
CA GLU A 118 12.18 -48.82 -13.93
C GLU A 118 11.73 -50.22 -14.40
N GLY A 119 10.99 -50.30 -15.51
CA GLY A 119 10.52 -51.56 -16.07
C GLY A 119 11.64 -52.38 -16.71
N CYS A 120 12.16 -51.92 -17.85
CA CYS A 120 13.15 -52.68 -18.64
C CYS A 120 14.62 -52.45 -18.26
N ARG A 121 14.92 -51.57 -17.29
CA ARG A 121 16.29 -51.21 -16.84
C ARG A 121 17.25 -50.65 -17.90
N ASN A 122 16.87 -50.57 -19.17
CA ASN A 122 17.57 -49.84 -20.22
C ASN A 122 17.53 -48.32 -19.98
N ASN A 123 18.42 -47.57 -20.65
CA ASN A 123 18.37 -46.10 -20.66
C ASN A 123 16.99 -45.60 -21.13
N TRP A 124 16.47 -44.58 -20.46
CA TRP A 124 15.15 -44.04 -20.77
C TRP A 124 15.15 -43.34 -22.14
N ASN A 125 14.18 -43.71 -22.97
CA ASN A 125 14.02 -43.29 -24.37
C ASN A 125 12.55 -42.92 -24.69
N GLY A 126 11.85 -42.44 -23.68
CA GLY A 126 10.39 -42.36 -23.65
C GLY A 126 9.77 -41.08 -24.21
N THR A 127 8.45 -40.97 -24.04
CA THR A 127 7.68 -39.74 -24.28
C THR A 127 7.19 -39.14 -22.96
N ASN A 128 7.05 -37.80 -22.95
CA ASN A 128 6.61 -37.03 -21.78
C ASN A 128 5.28 -36.34 -22.11
N ASN A 129 4.22 -36.71 -21.39
CA ASN A 129 2.87 -36.20 -21.59
C ASN A 129 2.35 -35.50 -20.32
N ILE A 130 1.58 -34.42 -20.48
CA ILE A 130 0.86 -33.78 -19.38
C ILE A 130 -0.52 -34.45 -19.30
N LYS A 131 -0.73 -35.35 -18.32
CA LYS A 131 -2.01 -36.04 -18.11
C LYS A 131 -3.11 -35.11 -17.60
N LYS A 132 -2.73 -34.08 -16.83
CA LYS A 132 -3.66 -33.09 -16.27
C LYS A 132 -2.91 -31.78 -15.99
N ARG A 133 -3.59 -30.63 -16.14
CA ARG A 133 -3.10 -29.31 -15.72
C ARG A 133 -4.19 -28.54 -14.98
N GLU A 134 -3.86 -27.93 -13.86
CA GLU A 134 -4.70 -26.96 -13.15
C GLU A 134 -3.83 -25.74 -12.80
N GLY A 135 -3.90 -24.67 -13.60
CA GLY A 135 -3.00 -23.53 -13.46
C GLY A 135 -1.52 -23.92 -13.61
N LEU A 136 -0.73 -23.66 -12.56
CA LEU A 136 0.69 -24.03 -12.48
C LEU A 136 0.92 -25.50 -12.13
N PHE A 137 -0.07 -26.20 -11.59
CA PHE A 137 0.05 -27.63 -11.26
C PHE A 137 -0.13 -28.50 -12.51
N VAL A 138 0.72 -29.53 -12.66
CA VAL A 138 0.58 -30.57 -13.68
C VAL A 138 0.82 -31.98 -13.11
N ILE A 139 0.12 -32.96 -13.70
CA ILE A 139 0.49 -34.37 -13.62
C ILE A 139 1.34 -34.68 -14.86
N LEU A 140 2.64 -34.88 -14.65
CA LEU A 140 3.56 -35.36 -15.67
C LEU A 140 3.45 -36.89 -15.79
N SER A 141 3.56 -37.41 -17.01
CA SER A 141 3.50 -38.83 -17.32
C SER A 141 4.65 -39.20 -18.27
N PHE A 142 5.51 -40.10 -17.83
CA PHE A 142 6.73 -40.53 -18.53
C PHE A 142 6.54 -41.98 -19.00
N GLN A 143 6.39 -42.20 -20.31
CA GLN A 143 6.14 -43.52 -20.88
C GLN A 143 7.36 -44.03 -21.63
N CYS A 144 7.91 -45.20 -21.27
CA CYS A 144 9.08 -45.76 -21.92
C CYS A 144 8.74 -46.42 -23.26
N SER A 145 9.40 -46.00 -24.34
CA SER A 145 9.18 -46.51 -25.71
C SER A 145 9.53 -48.00 -25.86
N SER A 146 10.51 -48.51 -25.10
CA SER A 146 10.94 -49.92 -25.20
C SER A 146 10.14 -50.94 -24.37
N CYS A 147 9.28 -50.51 -23.44
CA CYS A 147 8.53 -51.45 -22.59
C CYS A 147 7.16 -50.95 -22.10
N THR A 148 6.67 -49.84 -22.67
CA THR A 148 5.40 -49.14 -22.37
C THR A 148 5.15 -48.71 -20.91
N ASN A 149 6.01 -49.10 -19.96
CA ASN A 149 5.94 -48.73 -18.55
C ASN A 149 5.81 -47.21 -18.37
N THR A 150 4.86 -46.80 -17.54
CA THR A 150 4.45 -45.39 -17.40
C THR A 150 4.50 -44.94 -15.95
N ILE A 151 5.35 -43.96 -15.67
CA ILE A 151 5.49 -43.32 -14.35
C ILE A 151 4.74 -41.99 -14.37
N THR A 152 4.02 -41.65 -13.29
CA THR A 152 3.33 -40.36 -13.14
C THR A 152 3.81 -39.58 -11.91
N ILE A 153 4.01 -38.27 -12.06
CA ILE A 153 4.53 -37.38 -11.01
C ILE A 153 3.65 -36.12 -10.92
N GLU A 154 3.25 -35.76 -9.70
CA GLU A 154 2.54 -34.51 -9.40
C GLU A 154 3.53 -33.40 -9.02
N THR A 155 3.46 -32.22 -9.65
CA THR A 155 4.47 -31.14 -9.47
C THR A 155 4.27 -30.20 -8.27
N SER A 156 3.34 -30.52 -7.37
CA SER A 156 2.98 -29.74 -6.18
C SER A 156 2.14 -30.63 -5.27
N PRO A 157 2.23 -30.55 -3.93
CA PRO A 157 1.28 -31.22 -3.06
C PRO A 157 -0.14 -30.60 -3.15
N LYS A 158 -1.15 -31.30 -2.63
CA LYS A 158 -2.41 -30.68 -2.18
C LYS A 158 -2.15 -29.88 -0.90
N VAL A 159 -2.92 -28.83 -0.66
CA VAL A 159 -2.91 -28.15 0.64
C VAL A 159 -3.70 -28.93 1.69
N VAL A 160 -3.48 -28.64 2.97
CA VAL A 160 -4.22 -29.27 4.07
C VAL A 160 -5.74 -29.05 3.89
N ALA A 161 -6.50 -30.13 4.06
CA ALA A 161 -7.97 -30.14 4.04
C ALA A 161 -8.67 -29.55 2.79
N SER A 162 -8.01 -29.47 1.62
CA SER A 162 -8.72 -29.22 0.35
C SER A 162 -7.93 -29.67 -0.88
N ASP A 163 -8.63 -30.00 -1.98
CA ASP A 163 -8.01 -30.40 -3.26
C ASP A 163 -7.18 -29.32 -3.97
N ARG A 164 -7.12 -28.10 -3.42
CA ARG A 164 -6.32 -27.00 -3.98
C ARG A 164 -4.84 -27.37 -3.93
N ARG A 165 -4.12 -27.05 -5.01
CA ARG A 165 -2.68 -27.33 -5.13
C ARG A 165 -1.86 -26.19 -4.53
N ASP A 166 -0.87 -26.52 -3.71
CA ASP A 166 -0.06 -25.54 -2.96
C ASP A 166 0.52 -24.44 -3.87
N ILE A 167 1.11 -24.79 -5.01
CA ILE A 167 1.67 -23.81 -5.97
C ILE A 167 0.65 -22.77 -6.48
N ASN A 168 -0.61 -23.18 -6.68
CA ASN A 168 -1.68 -22.28 -7.12
C ASN A 168 -2.11 -21.34 -5.97
N VAL A 169 -2.13 -21.83 -4.73
CA VAL A 169 -2.45 -21.02 -3.55
C VAL A 169 -1.32 -20.04 -3.21
N ARG A 170 -0.06 -20.47 -3.29
CA ARG A 170 1.11 -19.59 -3.11
C ARG A 170 1.16 -18.48 -4.16
N SER A 171 0.92 -18.80 -5.43
CA SER A 171 0.86 -17.80 -6.50
C SER A 171 -0.33 -16.84 -6.36
N GLN A 172 -1.48 -17.28 -5.85
CA GLN A 172 -2.59 -16.40 -5.47
C GLN A 172 -2.22 -15.42 -4.35
N ILE A 173 -1.60 -15.90 -3.27
CA ILE A 173 -1.13 -15.05 -2.16
C ILE A 173 -0.09 -14.03 -2.67
N GLY A 174 0.90 -14.47 -3.45
CA GLY A 174 1.88 -13.58 -4.09
C GLY A 174 1.24 -12.56 -5.05
N GLY A 175 0.20 -12.97 -5.78
CA GLY A 175 -0.58 -12.09 -6.65
C GLY A 175 -1.24 -10.92 -5.92
N HIS A 176 -1.73 -11.15 -4.70
CA HIS A 176 -2.26 -10.11 -3.81
C HIS A 176 -1.16 -9.24 -3.20
N LEU A 177 -0.11 -9.85 -2.64
CA LEU A 177 1.02 -9.12 -2.03
C LEU A 177 1.70 -8.16 -3.01
N CYS A 178 1.78 -8.51 -4.29
CA CYS A 178 2.33 -7.66 -5.35
C CYS A 178 1.30 -6.71 -6.01
N GLY A 179 0.02 -6.75 -5.59
CA GLY A 179 -1.06 -5.95 -6.19
C GLY A 179 -1.31 -6.19 -7.68
N ILE A 180 -0.93 -7.38 -8.19
CA ILE A 180 -1.07 -7.77 -9.59
C ILE A 180 -2.32 -8.61 -9.86
N ARG A 181 -2.69 -9.48 -8.90
CA ARG A 181 -3.83 -10.42 -8.94
C ARG A 181 -3.83 -11.32 -10.19
N HIS A 182 -4.88 -12.11 -10.41
CA HIS A 182 -5.01 -13.05 -11.54
C HIS A 182 -4.59 -12.43 -12.89
N ALA A 183 -5.20 -11.30 -13.31
CA ALA A 183 -4.88 -10.67 -14.60
C ALA A 183 -3.42 -10.20 -14.74
N GLY A 184 -2.70 -9.94 -13.64
CA GLY A 184 -1.28 -9.63 -13.66
C GLY A 184 -0.39 -10.88 -13.57
N LEU A 185 -0.85 -11.94 -12.88
CA LEU A 185 -0.21 -13.25 -12.89
C LEU A 185 -0.23 -13.88 -14.30
N VAL A 186 -1.34 -13.77 -15.03
CA VAL A 186 -1.44 -14.18 -16.45
C VAL A 186 -0.34 -13.51 -17.28
N LYS A 187 -0.15 -12.19 -17.12
CA LYS A 187 0.88 -11.42 -17.85
C LYS A 187 2.31 -11.82 -17.44
N LEU A 188 2.56 -12.01 -16.14
CA LEU A 188 3.84 -12.46 -15.61
C LEU A 188 4.21 -13.86 -16.14
N MET A 189 3.28 -14.81 -16.05
CA MET A 189 3.49 -16.18 -16.49
C MET A 189 3.68 -16.26 -18.02
N GLY A 190 2.83 -15.57 -18.79
CA GLY A 190 3.00 -15.47 -20.25
C GLY A 190 4.35 -14.88 -20.66
N ALA A 191 4.81 -13.80 -20.01
CA ALA A 191 6.12 -13.20 -20.27
C ALA A 191 7.31 -14.11 -19.88
N MET A 192 7.09 -15.08 -18.98
CA MET A 192 8.07 -16.11 -18.61
C MET A 192 7.95 -17.41 -19.41
N ASN A 193 7.05 -17.47 -20.42
CA ASN A 193 6.68 -18.68 -21.15
C ASN A 193 6.20 -19.83 -20.23
N LEU A 194 5.44 -19.48 -19.19
CA LEU A 194 4.79 -20.39 -18.25
C LEU A 194 3.29 -20.54 -18.58
N PRO A 195 2.65 -21.66 -18.18
CA PRO A 195 1.20 -21.79 -18.29
C PRO A 195 0.48 -20.72 -17.46
N SER A 196 -0.72 -20.33 -17.92
CA SER A 196 -1.65 -19.46 -17.18
C SER A 196 -1.86 -19.94 -15.73
N PRO A 197 -2.09 -19.01 -14.77
CA PRO A 197 -2.63 -19.39 -13.47
C PRO A 197 -4.02 -20.03 -13.60
N ILE A 198 -4.55 -20.52 -12.48
CA ILE A 198 -5.95 -21.00 -12.37
C ILE A 198 -6.94 -19.95 -12.89
N GLN A 199 -8.04 -20.43 -13.47
CA GLN A 199 -9.07 -19.61 -14.12
C GLN A 199 -9.63 -18.52 -13.17
N ASP A 200 -9.89 -17.33 -13.71
CA ASP A 200 -10.33 -16.14 -12.95
C ASP A 200 -11.54 -16.39 -12.02
N GLN A 201 -12.50 -17.20 -12.47
CA GLN A 201 -13.67 -17.60 -11.67
C GLN A 201 -13.28 -18.45 -10.44
N ILE A 202 -12.31 -19.36 -10.60
CA ILE A 202 -11.79 -20.22 -9.53
C ILE A 202 -10.94 -19.38 -8.58
N TYR A 203 -10.07 -18.51 -9.11
CA TYR A 203 -9.29 -17.55 -8.33
C TYR A 203 -10.22 -16.67 -7.46
N SER A 204 -11.25 -16.08 -8.06
CA SER A 204 -12.26 -15.25 -7.38
C SER A 204 -13.11 -16.02 -6.36
N LYS A 205 -13.33 -17.33 -6.56
CA LYS A 205 -13.93 -18.21 -5.53
C LYS A 205 -12.96 -18.44 -4.37
N TRP A 206 -11.68 -18.68 -4.66
CA TRP A 206 -10.66 -18.94 -3.64
C TRP A 206 -10.28 -17.67 -2.85
N ASP A 207 -10.40 -16.48 -3.43
CA ASP A 207 -10.21 -15.19 -2.72
C ASP A 207 -11.11 -15.10 -1.47
N LYS A 208 -12.37 -15.57 -1.56
CA LYS A 208 -13.31 -15.59 -0.43
C LYS A 208 -12.87 -16.53 0.70
N ASN A 209 -12.24 -17.65 0.35
CA ASN A 209 -11.70 -18.62 1.32
C ASN A 209 -10.36 -18.15 1.92
N LEU A 210 -9.52 -17.49 1.11
CA LEU A 210 -8.27 -16.89 1.53
C LEU A 210 -8.52 -15.74 2.53
N LEU A 211 -9.53 -14.92 2.27
CA LEU A 211 -9.93 -13.80 3.12
C LEU A 211 -10.28 -14.21 4.56
N SER A 212 -10.93 -15.35 4.80
CA SER A 212 -11.25 -15.77 6.19
C SER A 212 -10.00 -16.10 7.00
N SER A 213 -9.01 -16.74 6.37
CA SER A 213 -7.71 -17.05 6.99
C SER A 213 -6.90 -15.78 7.27
N ILE A 214 -6.90 -14.82 6.34
CA ILE A 214 -6.23 -13.53 6.51
C ILE A 214 -6.92 -12.70 7.61
N LYS A 215 -8.26 -12.66 7.64
CA LYS A 215 -9.04 -11.97 8.69
C LYS A 215 -8.67 -12.48 10.07
N SER A 216 -8.79 -13.78 10.31
CA SER A 216 -8.44 -14.43 11.59
C SER A 216 -7.02 -14.09 12.08
N LEU A 217 -6.03 -14.09 11.18
CA LEU A 217 -4.65 -13.71 11.51
C LEU A 217 -4.51 -12.21 11.83
N SER A 218 -5.21 -11.35 11.08
CA SER A 218 -5.22 -9.89 11.33
C SER A 218 -5.99 -9.51 12.61
N ASP A 219 -7.05 -10.21 12.97
CA ASP A 219 -7.80 -9.99 14.22
C ASP A 219 -6.95 -10.39 15.44
N ARG A 220 -6.17 -11.47 15.34
CA ARG A 220 -5.16 -11.84 16.35
C ARG A 220 -4.08 -10.76 16.48
N SER A 221 -3.59 -10.23 15.36
CA SER A 221 -2.63 -9.12 15.32
C SER A 221 -3.18 -7.84 15.94
N MET A 222 -4.44 -7.49 15.67
CA MET A 222 -5.11 -6.32 16.27
C MET A 222 -5.37 -6.48 17.77
N ARG A 223 -5.77 -7.66 18.25
CA ARG A 223 -5.91 -7.94 19.69
C ARG A 223 -4.59 -7.72 20.43
N LYS A 224 -3.51 -8.36 19.96
CA LYS A 224 -2.15 -8.17 20.49
C LYS A 224 -1.71 -6.69 20.45
N ALA A 225 -2.05 -5.96 19.39
CA ALA A 225 -1.76 -4.53 19.30
C ALA A 225 -2.54 -3.68 20.33
N VAL A 226 -3.77 -4.08 20.68
CA VAL A 226 -4.53 -3.48 21.79
C VAL A 226 -3.88 -3.80 23.13
N ASP A 227 -3.48 -5.04 23.38
CA ASP A 227 -2.83 -5.45 24.63
C ASP A 227 -1.50 -4.68 24.85
N GLU A 228 -0.70 -4.54 23.79
CA GLU A 228 0.50 -3.70 23.77
C GLU A 228 0.17 -2.21 24.03
N ALA A 229 -0.94 -1.69 23.49
CA ALA A 229 -1.36 -0.31 23.68
C ALA A 229 -1.91 -0.03 25.09
N VAL A 230 -2.66 -0.96 25.68
CA VAL A 230 -3.12 -0.91 27.09
C VAL A 230 -1.93 -0.91 28.04
N THR A 231 -0.95 -1.79 27.79
CA THR A 231 0.32 -1.84 28.52
C THR A 231 1.07 -0.50 28.41
N ALA A 232 1.23 0.03 27.19
CA ALA A 232 1.94 1.29 26.94
C ALA A 232 1.20 2.54 27.46
N ALA A 233 -0.12 2.46 27.69
CA ALA A 233 -0.93 3.52 28.29
C ALA A 233 -1.02 3.41 29.83
N ASN A 234 -0.59 2.29 30.41
CA ASN A 234 -0.86 1.91 31.81
C ASN A 234 -2.37 1.96 32.16
N GLY A 235 -3.22 1.53 31.22
CA GLY A 235 -4.67 1.59 31.40
C GLY A 235 -5.47 1.33 30.11
N ARG A 236 -6.77 1.08 30.28
CA ARG A 236 -7.72 0.76 29.19
C ARG A 236 -8.30 1.99 28.47
N GLU A 237 -7.79 3.18 28.73
CA GLU A 237 -8.16 4.43 28.05
C GLU A 237 -7.07 4.85 27.05
N LEU A 238 -7.31 4.63 25.76
CA LEU A 238 -6.28 4.75 24.71
C LEU A 238 -6.35 6.07 23.92
N MET A 239 -5.21 6.47 23.37
CA MET A 239 -5.08 7.52 22.37
C MET A 239 -4.91 6.90 20.98
N VAL A 240 -5.80 7.25 20.05
CA VAL A 240 -5.81 6.74 18.67
C VAL A 240 -5.88 7.85 17.63
N SER A 241 -5.29 7.59 16.46
CA SER A 241 -5.50 8.34 15.23
C SER A 241 -6.40 7.54 14.30
N GLY A 242 -7.56 8.09 13.94
CA GLY A 242 -8.35 7.62 12.79
C GLY A 242 -7.95 8.35 11.51
N ASP A 243 -8.08 7.70 10.36
CA ASP A 243 -7.99 8.33 9.03
C ASP A 243 -8.76 7.49 8.01
N GLY A 244 -9.37 8.17 7.04
CA GLY A 244 -10.27 7.61 6.05
C GLY A 244 -9.57 7.30 4.74
N PHE A 245 -9.94 6.20 4.10
CA PHE A 245 -9.32 5.83 2.84
C PHE A 245 -10.21 5.14 1.82
N TRP A 246 -9.79 5.25 0.56
CA TRP A 246 -10.57 4.85 -0.61
C TRP A 246 -9.70 4.11 -1.63
N GLN A 247 -10.33 3.11 -2.27
CA GLN A 247 -9.71 2.23 -3.24
C GLN A 247 -9.25 3.02 -4.48
N THR A 248 -10.06 3.96 -4.95
CA THR A 248 -9.72 4.93 -6.01
C THR A 248 -9.53 6.34 -5.44
N ARG A 249 -9.15 7.32 -6.28
CA ARG A 249 -9.08 8.73 -5.85
C ARG A 249 -10.47 9.37 -5.81
N GLY A 250 -10.75 10.17 -4.78
CA GLY A 250 -11.97 10.98 -4.64
C GLY A 250 -13.21 10.24 -4.12
N PHE A 251 -14.21 11.01 -3.69
CA PHE A 251 -15.43 10.52 -3.04
C PHE A 251 -16.43 9.80 -3.97
N GLN A 252 -16.04 9.48 -5.21
CA GLN A 252 -16.77 8.58 -6.10
C GLN A 252 -16.39 7.11 -5.88
N SER A 253 -15.41 6.80 -5.02
CA SER A 253 -14.95 5.42 -4.84
C SER A 253 -16.05 4.50 -4.29
N ARG A 254 -16.08 3.27 -4.81
CA ARG A 254 -17.05 2.21 -4.48
C ARG A 254 -16.66 1.39 -3.25
N HIS A 255 -15.38 1.42 -2.89
CA HIS A 255 -14.80 0.73 -1.75
C HIS A 255 -13.88 1.69 -0.99
N GLY A 256 -13.98 1.68 0.34
CA GLY A 256 -13.16 2.47 1.24
C GLY A 256 -13.16 1.84 2.64
N ALA A 257 -12.45 2.46 3.58
CA ALA A 257 -12.31 1.99 4.94
C ALA A 257 -11.86 3.14 5.86
N ALA A 258 -11.86 2.90 7.16
CA ALA A 258 -11.02 3.64 8.09
C ALA A 258 -10.33 2.66 9.05
N ALA A 259 -9.17 3.05 9.57
CA ALA A 259 -8.45 2.29 10.58
C ALA A 259 -8.14 3.18 11.80
N LEU A 260 -8.12 2.58 12.99
CA LEU A 260 -7.64 3.23 14.21
C LEU A 260 -6.23 2.73 14.52
N ILE A 261 -5.28 3.66 14.69
CA ILE A 261 -3.89 3.36 14.97
C ILE A 261 -3.47 3.96 16.32
N SER A 262 -2.71 3.21 17.13
CA SER A 262 -2.18 3.67 18.42
C SER A 262 -1.19 4.82 18.27
N CYS A 263 -1.31 5.85 19.12
CA CYS A 263 -0.43 7.03 19.11
C CYS A 263 0.78 6.90 20.07
N ASN A 264 1.29 5.67 20.24
CA ASN A 264 2.49 5.35 21.04
C ASN A 264 3.78 5.41 20.19
N THR A 265 4.92 5.00 20.76
CA THR A 265 6.24 5.01 20.11
C THR A 265 6.36 4.03 18.94
N THR A 266 5.58 2.95 18.96
CA THR A 266 5.48 1.94 17.90
C THR A 266 4.01 1.78 17.45
N PRO A 267 3.49 2.71 16.62
CA PRO A 267 2.10 2.69 16.17
C PRO A 267 1.68 1.38 15.50
N LYS A 268 0.53 0.83 15.91
CA LYS A 268 -0.11 -0.36 15.35
C LYS A 268 -1.59 -0.13 15.10
N VAL A 269 -2.16 -0.80 14.10
CA VAL A 269 -3.61 -0.83 13.85
C VAL A 269 -4.29 -1.63 14.96
N LEU A 270 -5.27 -1.01 15.61
CA LEU A 270 -6.07 -1.58 16.71
C LEU A 270 -7.44 -2.07 16.21
N ASP A 271 -8.03 -1.38 15.23
CA ASP A 271 -9.27 -1.83 14.59
C ASP A 271 -9.36 -1.28 13.15
N ILE A 272 -10.18 -1.94 12.33
CA ILE A 272 -10.47 -1.53 10.95
C ILE A 272 -11.94 -1.76 10.60
N GLU A 273 -12.54 -0.85 9.84
CA GLU A 273 -13.87 -1.01 9.27
C GLU A 273 -13.82 -0.77 7.76
N THR A 274 -14.28 -1.75 6.98
CA THR A 274 -14.23 -1.79 5.51
C THR A 274 -15.62 -1.55 4.91
N CYS A 275 -15.80 -0.43 4.22
CA CYS A 275 -17.08 0.02 3.66
C CYS A 275 -17.13 -0.15 2.13
N SER A 276 -18.06 -0.97 1.67
CA SER A 276 -18.28 -1.30 0.26
C SER A 276 -19.70 -0.95 -0.17
N LYS A 277 -19.82 -0.12 -1.21
CA LYS A 277 -21.09 0.43 -1.70
C LYS A 277 -21.74 -0.40 -2.81
N THR A 278 -20.99 -1.34 -3.39
CA THR A 278 -21.45 -2.21 -4.47
C THR A 278 -20.85 -3.60 -4.32
N CYS A 279 -21.61 -4.64 -4.69
CA CYS A 279 -21.08 -5.98 -4.88
C CYS A 279 -21.11 -6.34 -6.37
N ASN A 280 -20.03 -6.91 -6.88
CA ASN A 280 -19.96 -7.29 -8.30
C ASN A 280 -20.94 -8.43 -8.65
N VAL A 281 -21.28 -9.30 -7.69
CA VAL A 281 -22.30 -10.35 -7.87
C VAL A 281 -23.69 -9.72 -8.03
N CYS A 282 -24.08 -8.77 -7.18
CA CYS A 282 -25.35 -8.04 -7.37
C CYS A 282 -25.39 -7.33 -8.72
N MET A 283 -24.31 -6.64 -9.11
CA MET A 283 -24.26 -5.91 -10.38
C MET A 283 -24.44 -6.85 -11.58
N GLY A 284 -23.80 -8.02 -11.58
CA GLY A 284 -23.98 -9.04 -12.62
C GLY A 284 -25.37 -9.66 -12.61
N ALA A 285 -25.95 -9.92 -11.43
CA ALA A 285 -27.28 -10.47 -11.30
C ALA A 285 -28.37 -9.57 -11.92
N LEU A 286 -28.19 -8.23 -11.90
CA LEU A 286 -29.14 -7.31 -12.55
C LEU A 286 -29.34 -7.58 -14.05
N ALA A 287 -28.32 -8.09 -14.76
CA ALA A 287 -28.42 -8.43 -16.17
C ALA A 287 -29.37 -9.62 -16.45
N ILE A 288 -29.48 -10.57 -15.50
CA ILE A 288 -30.41 -11.70 -15.60
C ILE A 288 -31.77 -11.44 -14.94
N LYS A 289 -31.96 -10.31 -14.25
CA LYS A 289 -33.19 -9.99 -13.51
C LYS A 289 -34.45 -10.01 -14.39
N LYS A 290 -34.35 -9.56 -15.65
CA LYS A 290 -35.47 -9.56 -16.60
C LYS A 290 -35.67 -10.91 -17.30
N SER A 291 -34.58 -11.60 -17.65
CA SER A 291 -34.63 -12.81 -18.48
C SER A 291 -34.73 -14.12 -17.69
N ASN A 292 -34.34 -14.14 -16.42
CA ASN A 292 -34.57 -15.27 -15.53
C ASN A 292 -34.72 -14.79 -14.06
N PRO A 293 -35.94 -14.36 -13.66
CA PRO A 293 -36.20 -13.86 -12.30
C PRO A 293 -35.92 -14.88 -11.19
N ALA A 294 -36.17 -16.17 -11.42
CA ALA A 294 -35.88 -17.23 -10.45
C ALA A 294 -34.37 -17.32 -10.15
N LYS A 295 -33.54 -17.45 -11.19
CA LYS A 295 -32.07 -17.48 -11.08
C LYS A 295 -31.50 -16.18 -10.51
N TYR A 296 -32.12 -15.03 -10.78
CA TYR A 296 -31.79 -13.77 -10.11
C TYR A 296 -32.05 -13.86 -8.60
N ASN A 297 -33.24 -14.29 -8.18
CA ASN A 297 -33.59 -14.44 -6.77
C ASN A 297 -32.67 -15.43 -6.05
N ASP A 298 -32.34 -16.56 -6.69
CA ASP A 298 -31.41 -17.55 -6.12
C ASP A 298 -29.98 -17.01 -5.99
N VAL A 299 -29.45 -16.29 -6.97
CA VAL A 299 -28.14 -15.64 -6.86
C VAL A 299 -28.14 -14.59 -5.74
N ILE A 300 -29.18 -13.77 -5.63
CA ILE A 300 -29.29 -12.76 -4.56
C ILE A 300 -29.41 -13.43 -3.18
N ARG A 301 -30.23 -14.48 -3.04
CA ARG A 301 -30.45 -15.22 -1.79
C ARG A 301 -29.22 -16.01 -1.33
N SER A 302 -28.50 -16.66 -2.25
CA SER A 302 -27.38 -17.55 -1.91
C SER A 302 -26.02 -16.85 -1.74
N HIS A 303 -25.83 -15.68 -2.35
CA HIS A 303 -24.52 -15.02 -2.28
C HIS A 303 -24.32 -14.22 -0.98
N LYS A 304 -23.11 -14.33 -0.40
CA LYS A 304 -22.64 -13.34 0.57
C LYS A 304 -22.33 -12.03 -0.16
N CYS A 305 -23.20 -11.04 0.03
CA CYS A 305 -23.10 -9.72 -0.58
C CYS A 305 -21.89 -8.95 -0.04
N GLU A 306 -21.15 -8.28 -0.93
CA GLU A 306 -20.06 -7.37 -0.54
C GLU A 306 -20.55 -5.96 -0.18
N LYS A 307 -21.80 -5.60 -0.47
CA LYS A 307 -22.34 -4.27 -0.17
C LYS A 307 -22.81 -4.20 1.28
N ASN A 308 -22.03 -3.52 2.13
CA ASN A 308 -22.36 -3.23 3.53
C ASN A 308 -22.56 -1.74 3.83
N TYR A 309 -22.37 -0.84 2.85
CA TYR A 309 -22.49 0.61 3.04
C TYR A 309 -23.44 1.24 2.01
N ASN A 310 -24.32 2.15 2.47
CA ASN A 310 -25.38 2.77 1.65
C ASN A 310 -25.25 4.29 1.46
N LYS A 311 -24.50 5.01 2.29
CA LYS A 311 -24.39 6.49 2.26
C LYS A 311 -23.36 7.03 1.24
N SER A 312 -23.14 8.35 1.26
CA SER A 312 -22.08 9.02 0.48
C SER A 312 -20.69 8.46 0.78
N SER A 313 -19.76 8.40 -0.19
CA SER A 313 -18.43 7.84 0.13
C SER A 313 -17.59 8.78 1.00
N GLY A 314 -17.97 10.06 1.12
CA GLY A 314 -17.33 11.05 1.99
C GLY A 314 -17.75 10.97 3.47
N THR A 315 -18.76 10.17 3.81
CA THR A 315 -19.14 9.87 5.21
C THR A 315 -18.51 8.58 5.75
N ILE A 316 -17.79 7.81 4.91
CA ILE A 316 -17.18 6.53 5.28
C ILE A 316 -16.26 6.67 6.48
N GLU A 317 -15.36 7.66 6.50
CA GLU A 317 -14.42 7.87 7.62
C GLU A 317 -15.14 8.04 8.96
N ALA A 318 -16.13 8.94 9.00
CA ALA A 318 -16.82 9.32 10.22
C ALA A 318 -17.69 8.17 10.77
N ASP A 319 -18.44 7.48 9.90
CA ASP A 319 -19.22 6.31 10.30
C ASP A 319 -18.31 5.14 10.71
N ALA A 320 -17.24 4.88 9.96
CA ALA A 320 -16.33 3.78 10.25
C ALA A 320 -15.61 3.95 11.59
N VAL A 321 -15.16 5.18 11.89
CA VAL A 321 -14.56 5.51 13.19
C VAL A 321 -15.60 5.42 14.31
N LEU A 322 -16.84 5.90 14.11
CA LEU A 322 -17.91 5.73 15.10
C LEU A 322 -18.20 4.25 15.39
N ASN A 323 -18.34 3.41 14.35
CA ASN A 323 -18.55 1.96 14.49
C ASN A 323 -17.42 1.29 15.29
N MET A 324 -16.16 1.64 15.01
CA MET A 324 -14.99 1.12 15.73
C MET A 324 -14.93 1.59 17.19
N PHE A 325 -15.36 2.82 17.48
CA PHE A 325 -15.48 3.32 18.86
C PHE A 325 -16.58 2.60 19.62
N GLN A 326 -17.80 2.48 19.05
CA GLN A 326 -18.94 1.84 19.72
C GLN A 326 -18.66 0.37 20.06
N ARG A 327 -17.98 -0.38 19.19
CA ARG A 327 -17.63 -1.78 19.45
C ARG A 327 -16.36 -1.99 20.28
N SER A 328 -15.62 -0.94 20.66
CA SER A 328 -14.33 -1.10 21.35
C SER A 328 -14.49 -1.76 22.73
N VAL A 329 -15.58 -1.47 23.43
CA VAL A 329 -15.86 -2.02 24.76
C VAL A 329 -16.17 -3.52 24.67
N SER A 330 -17.03 -3.96 23.74
CA SER A 330 -17.42 -5.37 23.61
C SER A 330 -16.41 -6.22 22.84
N LYS A 331 -15.63 -5.64 21.91
CA LYS A 331 -14.60 -6.37 21.13
C LYS A 331 -13.30 -6.56 21.92
N TYR A 332 -12.95 -5.58 22.77
CA TYR A 332 -11.61 -5.41 23.34
C TYR A 332 -11.56 -4.86 24.79
N GLU A 333 -12.69 -4.54 25.43
CA GLU A 333 -12.74 -3.98 26.79
C GLU A 333 -11.91 -2.69 26.97
N ILE A 334 -11.93 -1.79 25.98
CA ILE A 334 -11.21 -0.50 26.01
C ILE A 334 -12.07 0.69 25.60
N TYR A 335 -11.66 1.89 26.01
CA TYR A 335 -12.24 3.17 25.62
C TYR A 335 -11.20 4.00 24.84
N TYR A 336 -11.59 4.58 23.71
CA TYR A 336 -10.74 5.53 22.98
C TYR A 336 -10.94 6.96 23.51
N ALA A 337 -10.29 7.28 24.64
CA ALA A 337 -10.49 8.54 25.35
C ALA A 337 -9.87 9.78 24.65
N LYS A 338 -8.89 9.59 23.76
CA LYS A 338 -8.26 10.68 22.99
C LYS A 338 -8.24 10.38 21.50
N TYR A 339 -8.81 11.27 20.68
CA TYR A 339 -8.79 11.17 19.21
C TYR A 339 -7.81 12.19 18.60
N VAL A 340 -6.79 11.71 17.91
CA VAL A 340 -5.83 12.53 17.17
C VAL A 340 -6.32 12.74 15.74
N GLY A 341 -6.59 13.98 15.37
CA GLY A 341 -7.15 14.33 14.06
C GLY A 341 -6.73 15.71 13.54
N ASP A 342 -6.95 15.91 12.25
CA ASP A 342 -6.82 17.21 11.58
C ASP A 342 -7.80 18.26 12.17
N GLY A 343 -7.42 19.53 12.04
CA GLY A 343 -8.08 20.66 12.73
C GLY A 343 -9.61 20.68 12.60
N ASP A 344 -10.11 20.44 11.39
CA ASP A 344 -11.54 20.49 11.03
C ASP A 344 -12.09 19.10 10.64
N SER A 345 -11.64 18.05 11.32
CA SER A 345 -12.16 16.67 11.13
C SER A 345 -13.65 16.55 11.44
N LYS A 346 -14.47 16.27 10.42
CA LYS A 346 -15.89 15.90 10.53
C LYS A 346 -16.12 14.67 11.42
N THR A 347 -15.17 13.74 11.40
CA THR A 347 -15.18 12.53 12.24
C THR A 347 -15.20 12.84 13.73
N PHE A 348 -14.48 13.88 14.18
CA PHE A 348 -14.58 14.31 15.58
C PHE A 348 -15.94 14.94 15.91
N ALA A 349 -16.56 15.68 14.98
CA ALA A 349 -17.92 16.18 15.17
C ALA A 349 -18.90 15.00 15.33
N THR A 350 -18.85 14.01 14.43
CA THR A 350 -19.67 12.79 14.54
C THR A 350 -19.47 12.02 15.86
N LEU A 351 -18.24 11.95 16.40
CA LEU A 351 -17.96 11.37 17.73
C LEU A 351 -18.48 12.22 18.91
N SER A 352 -18.73 13.51 18.69
CA SER A 352 -19.30 14.45 19.68
C SER A 352 -20.82 14.45 19.64
N ASP A 353 -21.40 14.47 18.43
CA ASP A 353 -22.84 14.43 18.17
C ASP A 353 -23.45 13.07 18.53
N LYS A 354 -22.64 12.00 18.48
CA LYS A 354 -23.02 10.62 18.79
C LYS A 354 -21.99 10.01 19.76
N PRO A 355 -22.00 10.41 21.04
CA PRO A 355 -21.03 9.93 22.02
C PRO A 355 -21.11 8.40 22.13
N PRO A 356 -20.04 7.65 21.82
CA PRO A 356 -20.08 6.18 21.79
C PRO A 356 -19.96 5.54 23.19
N TYR A 357 -19.76 6.36 24.23
CA TYR A 357 -19.51 5.92 25.60
C TYR A 357 -20.36 6.76 26.58
N PRO A 358 -21.25 6.14 27.39
CA PRO A 358 -21.98 6.87 28.43
C PRO A 358 -21.03 7.58 29.41
N GLY A 359 -21.30 8.85 29.71
CA GLY A 359 -20.55 9.65 30.69
C GLY A 359 -19.08 9.98 30.36
N LYS A 360 -18.53 9.56 29.20
CA LYS A 360 -17.12 9.79 28.83
C LYS A 360 -16.99 10.74 27.65
N VAL A 361 -16.29 11.87 27.85
CA VAL A 361 -16.00 12.87 26.81
C VAL A 361 -14.69 12.54 26.09
N ILE A 362 -14.73 12.35 24.78
CA ILE A 362 -13.54 12.09 23.95
C ILE A 362 -12.77 13.41 23.75
N LYS A 363 -11.50 13.45 24.18
CA LYS A 363 -10.66 14.63 24.00
C LYS A 363 -10.07 14.68 22.59
N LYS A 364 -10.38 15.75 21.83
CA LYS A 364 -9.69 16.06 20.57
C LYS A 364 -8.22 16.44 20.83
N ILE A 365 -7.32 15.78 20.14
CA ILE A 365 -5.90 16.13 20.00
C ILE A 365 -5.67 16.52 18.54
N GLU A 366 -4.91 17.59 18.30
CA GLU A 366 -4.66 18.11 16.96
C GLU A 366 -3.33 17.56 16.40
N ASP A 367 -3.31 17.12 15.14
CA ASP A 367 -2.10 16.56 14.52
C ASP A 367 -0.95 17.59 14.49
N LEU A 368 0.20 17.22 15.07
CA LEU A 368 1.41 18.05 15.14
C LEU A 368 1.92 18.54 13.76
N ASN A 369 1.83 17.69 12.74
CA ASN A 369 2.31 18.02 11.41
C ASN A 369 1.34 18.97 10.70
N HIS A 370 0.02 18.82 10.87
CA HIS A 370 -0.99 19.78 10.44
C HIS A 370 -0.85 21.12 11.16
N PHE A 371 -0.72 21.12 12.48
CA PHE A 371 -0.58 22.33 13.28
C PHE A 371 0.67 23.14 12.91
N SER A 372 1.81 22.45 12.70
CA SER A 372 3.02 23.12 12.20
C SER A 372 2.89 23.58 10.73
N LYS A 373 2.21 22.82 9.85
CA LYS A 373 1.85 23.29 8.49
C LYS A 373 0.99 24.56 8.56
N ARG A 374 0.14 24.74 9.58
CA ARG A 374 -0.65 25.98 9.78
C ARG A 374 0.25 27.19 10.04
N MET A 375 1.33 27.06 10.82
CA MET A 375 2.33 28.14 10.98
C MET A 375 2.95 28.52 9.61
N LYS A 376 3.38 27.53 8.82
CA LYS A 376 3.86 27.80 7.44
C LYS A 376 2.80 28.57 6.62
N ARG A 377 1.57 28.06 6.56
CA ARG A 377 0.46 28.66 5.77
C ARG A 377 0.10 30.08 6.22
N GLN A 378 0.11 30.36 7.53
CA GLN A 378 -0.15 31.71 8.05
C GLN A 378 1.02 32.67 7.72
N LEU A 379 2.28 32.25 7.89
CA LEU A 379 3.45 33.04 7.48
C LEU A 379 3.49 33.30 5.97
N GLU A 380 3.15 32.32 5.13
CA GLU A 380 3.03 32.50 3.67
C GLU A 380 1.86 33.40 3.27
N THR A 381 0.82 33.48 4.10
CA THR A 381 -0.29 34.41 3.90
C THR A 381 0.13 35.84 4.24
N LYS A 382 0.81 36.07 5.37
CA LYS A 382 1.43 37.37 5.69
C LYS A 382 2.48 37.79 4.64
N LYS A 383 3.29 36.84 4.14
CA LYS A 383 4.25 37.09 3.04
C LYS A 383 3.56 37.59 1.76
N ARG A 384 2.34 37.15 1.47
CA ARG A 384 1.54 37.61 0.31
C ARG A 384 0.85 38.96 0.59
N GLU A 385 0.20 39.08 1.74
CA GLU A 385 -0.52 40.29 2.22
C GLU A 385 0.37 41.56 2.24
N TYR A 386 1.63 41.41 2.64
CA TYR A 386 2.64 42.46 2.63
C TYR A 386 3.64 42.33 1.46
N GLY A 387 3.38 41.45 0.49
CA GLY A 387 4.34 41.12 -0.58
C GLY A 387 4.63 42.28 -1.54
N ARG A 388 3.64 43.15 -1.77
CA ARG A 388 3.75 44.38 -2.57
C ARG A 388 3.81 45.66 -1.71
N LYS A 389 3.75 45.55 -0.39
CA LYS A 389 3.76 46.69 0.54
C LYS A 389 5.18 46.92 1.05
N GLN A 390 5.62 48.16 1.11
CA GLN A 390 6.77 48.50 1.94
C GLN A 390 6.36 48.42 3.42
N LEU A 391 7.27 47.95 4.27
CA LEU A 391 7.16 48.06 5.72
C LEU A 391 7.79 49.38 6.18
N SER A 392 7.78 49.66 7.48
CA SER A 392 8.33 50.91 8.06
C SER A 392 9.83 51.13 7.85
N ASP A 393 10.56 50.14 7.31
CA ASP A 393 11.96 50.27 6.87
C ASP A 393 12.12 50.41 5.34
N GLY A 394 11.05 50.82 4.64
CA GLY A 394 11.01 51.04 3.19
C GLY A 394 11.11 49.76 2.34
N LYS A 395 11.18 48.59 2.96
CA LYS A 395 11.48 47.31 2.30
C LYS A 395 10.28 46.36 2.42
N THR A 396 10.07 45.51 1.42
CA THR A 396 8.97 44.52 1.44
C THR A 396 9.20 43.45 2.51
N ILE A 397 8.19 42.65 2.84
CA ILE A 397 8.32 41.59 3.86
C ILE A 397 9.26 40.43 3.44
N GLY A 398 9.46 40.24 2.14
CA GLY A 398 10.32 39.20 1.57
C GLY A 398 11.78 39.64 1.38
N GLY A 399 12.60 38.75 0.80
CA GLY A 399 14.00 39.02 0.47
C GLY A 399 15.02 38.24 1.31
N ILE A 400 16.31 38.51 1.04
CA ILE A 400 17.45 37.98 1.80
C ILE A 400 17.37 38.52 3.24
N ASN A 401 17.66 37.67 4.23
CA ASN A 401 17.60 37.96 5.67
C ASN A 401 16.24 38.52 6.19
N ARG A 402 15.16 38.30 5.44
CA ARG A 402 13.76 38.67 5.79
C ARG A 402 12.87 37.42 5.77
N LEU A 403 11.56 37.55 5.52
CA LEU A 403 10.61 36.43 5.47
C LEU A 403 10.72 35.63 4.15
N SER A 404 11.90 35.10 3.90
CA SER A 404 12.17 34.17 2.79
C SER A 404 11.44 32.84 3.01
N SER A 405 11.12 32.13 1.93
CA SER A 405 10.46 30.82 2.01
C SER A 405 11.31 29.82 2.81
N GLN A 406 12.64 29.92 2.76
CA GLN A 406 13.55 29.10 3.56
C GLN A 406 13.48 29.44 5.06
N ASN A 407 13.28 30.71 5.43
CA ASN A 407 13.08 31.10 6.83
C ASN A 407 11.70 30.68 7.35
N ILE A 408 10.64 30.71 6.53
CA ILE A 408 9.33 30.14 6.89
C ILE A 408 9.45 28.63 7.18
N ILE A 409 10.13 27.87 6.31
CA ILE A 409 10.37 26.43 6.52
C ILE A 409 11.17 26.17 7.80
N ARG A 410 12.20 26.98 8.07
CA ARG A 410 12.96 26.91 9.34
C ARG A 410 12.07 27.16 10.55
N LEU A 411 11.23 28.19 10.54
CA LEU A 411 10.29 28.49 11.63
C LEU A 411 9.31 27.34 11.87
N GLN A 412 8.69 26.79 10.81
CA GLN A 412 7.85 25.59 10.91
C GLN A 412 8.59 24.41 11.55
N MET A 413 9.81 24.12 11.08
CA MET A 413 10.59 22.98 11.56
C MET A 413 11.01 23.15 13.03
N THR A 414 11.42 24.36 13.43
CA THR A 414 11.74 24.67 14.83
C THR A 414 10.50 24.56 15.70
N PHE A 415 9.35 25.11 15.29
CA PHE A 415 8.09 25.02 16.04
C PHE A 415 7.65 23.56 16.25
N ALA A 416 7.67 22.74 15.19
CA ALA A 416 7.39 21.30 15.28
C ALA A 416 8.41 20.54 16.16
N SER A 417 9.68 20.97 16.17
CA SER A 417 10.72 20.41 17.04
C SER A 417 10.48 20.77 18.51
N THR A 418 10.13 22.03 18.79
CA THR A 418 9.80 22.54 20.13
C THR A 418 8.62 21.79 20.74
N ILE A 419 7.54 21.55 19.99
CA ILE A 419 6.38 20.79 20.50
C ILE A 419 6.79 19.36 20.91
N ARG A 420 7.60 18.64 20.12
CA ARG A 420 8.11 17.31 20.50
C ARG A 420 9.03 17.35 21.73
N LYS A 421 9.81 18.43 21.89
CA LYS A 421 10.73 18.63 23.02
C LYS A 421 10.06 19.12 24.32
N CYS A 422 8.78 19.47 24.27
CA CYS A 422 7.99 19.94 25.42
C CYS A 422 6.71 19.09 25.57
N LYS A 423 6.80 17.80 25.18
CA LYS A 423 5.66 16.88 25.22
C LYS A 423 5.15 16.74 26.65
N HIS A 424 3.85 16.85 26.84
CA HIS A 424 3.12 16.84 28.11
C HIS A 424 3.36 18.03 29.05
N ASP A 425 4.20 19.02 28.69
CA ASP A 425 4.45 20.23 29.48
C ASP A 425 3.96 21.48 28.72
N LEU A 426 2.80 22.01 29.12
CA LEU A 426 2.17 23.15 28.47
C LEU A 426 2.86 24.49 28.78
N ASP A 427 3.48 24.62 29.95
CA ASP A 427 4.13 25.85 30.40
C ASP A 427 5.50 26.02 29.74
N LEU A 428 6.30 24.96 29.71
CA LEU A 428 7.54 24.92 28.95
C LEU A 428 7.29 25.03 27.45
N LEU A 429 6.21 24.43 26.93
CA LEU A 429 5.81 24.58 25.54
C LEU A 429 5.41 26.03 25.21
N PHE A 430 4.64 26.70 26.07
CA PHE A 430 4.29 28.11 25.92
C PHE A 430 5.55 28.99 25.92
N LYS A 431 6.42 28.83 26.93
CA LYS A 431 7.68 29.58 27.07
C LYS A 431 8.61 29.37 25.86
N ARG A 432 8.86 28.12 25.45
CA ARG A 432 9.76 27.81 24.33
C ARG A 432 9.16 28.10 22.95
N SER A 433 7.84 28.07 22.79
CA SER A 433 7.19 28.52 21.55
C SER A 433 7.40 30.02 21.32
N TRP A 434 7.27 30.83 22.38
CA TRP A 434 7.58 32.26 22.32
C TRP A 434 9.07 32.55 22.18
N ALA A 435 9.95 31.71 22.75
CA ALA A 435 11.39 31.83 22.55
C ALA A 435 11.82 31.78 21.07
N ILE A 436 11.05 31.12 20.19
CA ILE A 436 11.33 31.12 18.74
C ILE A 436 11.19 32.53 18.15
N PHE A 437 10.19 33.30 18.60
CA PHE A 437 9.99 34.69 18.18
C PHE A 437 11.10 35.60 18.76
N TRP A 438 11.35 35.50 20.08
CA TRP A 438 12.36 36.32 20.74
C TRP A 438 13.79 36.05 20.24
N HIS A 439 14.14 34.80 19.92
CA HIS A 439 15.41 34.47 19.28
C HIS A 439 15.55 35.03 17.85
N LYS A 440 14.44 35.38 17.17
CA LYS A 440 14.47 36.15 15.91
C LYS A 440 14.44 37.66 16.11
N TYR A 441 14.01 38.11 17.29
CA TYR A 441 14.06 39.50 17.74
C TYR A 441 15.43 39.91 18.27
N SER A 442 16.23 38.98 18.83
CA SER A 442 17.56 39.26 19.37
C SER A 442 18.51 39.92 18.35
N THR A 443 19.18 41.00 18.76
CA THR A 443 20.34 41.57 18.07
C THR A 443 21.59 41.46 18.95
N ASN A 444 22.74 41.96 18.48
CA ASN A 444 23.97 41.98 19.28
C ASN A 444 23.85 42.98 20.45
N ASP A 445 23.15 44.09 20.22
CA ASP A 445 22.90 45.17 21.19
C ASP A 445 21.71 44.85 22.11
N ASP A 446 20.76 44.03 21.64
CA ASP A 446 19.53 43.67 22.34
C ASP A 446 19.29 42.14 22.33
N PRO A 447 20.12 41.34 23.03
CA PRO A 447 19.94 39.90 23.12
C PRO A 447 18.72 39.53 23.99
N ARG A 448 17.87 38.62 23.48
CA ARG A 448 16.63 38.15 24.13
C ARG A 448 16.55 36.61 24.14
N HIS A 449 17.26 35.97 25.07
CA HIS A 449 17.41 34.51 25.12
C HIS A 449 16.93 33.85 26.42
N ASP A 450 16.25 34.59 27.29
CA ASP A 450 15.81 34.19 28.65
C ASP A 450 14.79 33.01 28.66
N SER A 451 14.25 32.71 27.48
CA SER A 451 13.33 31.59 27.24
C SER A 451 13.89 30.51 26.29
N CYS A 452 15.12 30.66 25.81
CA CYS A 452 15.80 29.66 25.00
C CYS A 452 16.30 28.47 25.85
N SER A 453 16.79 27.41 25.20
CA SER A 453 17.63 26.40 25.86
C SER A 453 18.95 26.24 25.11
N ILE A 454 19.99 25.85 25.84
CA ILE A 454 21.35 25.75 25.31
C ILE A 454 21.46 24.72 24.17
N ASP A 455 20.62 23.68 24.12
CA ASP A 455 20.66 22.66 23.07
C ASP A 455 20.56 23.23 21.64
N TRP A 456 19.80 24.32 21.46
CA TRP A 456 19.50 24.89 20.15
C TRP A 456 19.88 26.36 19.98
N CYS A 457 19.98 27.14 21.05
CA CYS A 457 20.36 28.55 20.94
C CYS A 457 21.88 28.71 20.84
N GLY A 458 22.36 29.24 19.71
CA GLY A 458 23.78 29.49 19.47
C GLY A 458 24.40 30.47 20.46
N TYR A 459 23.69 31.54 20.82
CA TYR A 459 24.15 32.52 21.81
C TYR A 459 24.42 31.89 23.18
N LEU A 460 23.51 31.03 23.68
CA LEU A 460 23.70 30.36 24.97
C LEU A 460 24.84 29.32 24.95
N LYS A 461 25.12 28.70 23.79
CA LYS A 461 26.33 27.86 23.64
C LYS A 461 27.59 28.72 23.66
N ALA A 462 27.62 29.77 22.86
CA ALA A 462 28.77 30.67 22.75
C ALA A 462 29.13 31.32 24.10
N ALA A 463 28.12 31.76 24.86
CA ALA A 463 28.28 32.29 26.21
C ALA A 463 28.84 31.26 27.21
N ARG A 464 28.41 29.98 27.13
CA ARG A 464 29.03 28.88 27.92
C ARG A 464 30.47 28.61 27.48
N ASP A 465 30.72 28.64 26.17
CA ASP A 465 31.98 28.24 25.54
C ASP A 465 33.00 29.39 25.47
N GLY A 466 32.70 30.56 26.04
CA GLY A 466 33.58 31.73 26.04
C GLY A 466 33.84 32.34 24.65
N THR A 467 32.97 32.06 23.67
CA THR A 467 33.16 32.47 22.26
C THR A 467 32.23 33.61 21.86
N PRO A 468 32.63 34.47 20.90
CA PRO A 468 31.78 35.53 20.38
C PRO A 468 30.61 34.96 19.57
N TYR A 469 29.46 35.64 19.62
CA TYR A 469 28.26 35.27 18.85
C TYR A 469 27.69 36.46 18.10
N ASP A 470 27.44 36.28 16.81
CA ASP A 470 26.75 37.27 15.97
C ASP A 470 25.31 36.84 15.66
N HIS A 471 24.37 37.74 15.90
CA HIS A 471 22.95 37.58 15.61
C HIS A 471 22.59 37.92 14.15
N THR A 472 23.40 38.72 13.42
CA THR A 472 23.02 39.19 12.07
C THR A 472 22.67 38.10 11.05
N PRO A 473 23.25 36.87 11.05
CA PRO A 473 22.88 35.82 10.10
C PRO A 473 21.51 35.18 10.41
N HIS A 474 20.92 35.49 11.56
CA HIS A 474 19.78 34.75 12.12
C HIS A 474 18.62 35.62 12.59
N ALA A 475 18.83 36.89 12.95
CA ALA A 475 17.78 37.84 13.29
C ALA A 475 16.80 38.09 12.12
N LEU A 476 15.65 38.69 12.41
CA LEU A 476 14.74 39.27 11.43
C LEU A 476 14.53 40.76 11.74
N PRO A 477 14.41 41.65 10.74
CA PRO A 477 14.15 43.08 10.99
C PRO A 477 12.86 43.30 11.78
N ARG A 478 12.84 44.29 12.69
CA ARG A 478 11.68 44.63 13.53
C ARG A 478 10.35 44.68 12.73
N PRO A 479 10.23 45.39 11.59
CA PRO A 479 8.96 45.47 10.86
C PRO A 479 8.47 44.13 10.28
N VAL A 480 9.40 43.19 10.00
CA VAL A 480 9.07 41.84 9.55
C VAL A 480 8.55 40.99 10.72
N LEU A 481 9.12 41.18 11.92
CA LEU A 481 8.65 40.53 13.15
C LEU A 481 7.26 41.03 13.55
N ASP A 482 7.04 42.34 13.52
CA ASP A 482 5.75 42.97 13.85
C ASP A 482 4.64 42.44 12.92
N ALA A 483 4.92 42.37 11.61
CA ALA A 483 3.99 41.83 10.62
C ALA A 483 3.66 40.32 10.81
N ILE A 484 4.55 39.53 11.41
CA ILE A 484 4.29 38.09 11.69
C ILE A 484 3.89 37.78 13.13
N LYS A 485 4.00 38.72 14.07
CA LYS A 485 3.64 38.51 15.49
C LYS A 485 2.21 37.96 15.66
N PRO A 486 1.17 38.39 14.92
CA PRO A 486 -0.17 37.81 15.02
C PRO A 486 -0.25 36.29 14.75
N VAL A 487 0.70 35.72 13.98
CA VAL A 487 0.82 34.27 13.77
C VAL A 487 1.27 33.56 15.04
N PHE A 488 2.18 34.18 15.79
CA PHE A 488 2.62 33.68 17.10
C PHE A 488 1.54 33.90 18.17
N ASP A 489 0.86 35.04 18.19
CA ASP A 489 -0.28 35.27 19.10
C ASP A 489 -1.38 34.22 18.91
N ASN A 490 -1.71 33.87 17.67
CA ASN A 490 -2.70 32.85 17.34
C ASN A 490 -2.26 31.42 17.75
N LEU A 491 -1.08 30.99 17.29
CA LEU A 491 -0.63 29.59 17.37
C LEU A 491 0.12 29.26 18.67
N CYS A 492 0.77 30.25 19.31
CA CYS A 492 1.49 30.08 20.58
C CYS A 492 0.65 30.47 21.80
N SER A 493 -0.65 30.73 21.63
CA SER A 493 -1.58 30.86 22.76
C SER A 493 -1.73 29.54 23.52
N ARG A 494 -1.93 29.59 24.84
CA ARG A 494 -2.14 28.39 25.68
C ARG A 494 -3.28 27.50 25.16
N LYS A 495 -4.38 28.10 24.68
CA LYS A 495 -5.52 27.39 24.08
C LYS A 495 -5.15 26.61 22.82
N SER A 496 -4.33 27.17 21.93
CA SER A 496 -3.82 26.49 20.74
C SER A 496 -2.83 25.37 21.11
N LEU A 497 -1.87 25.67 21.99
CA LEU A 497 -0.82 24.72 22.39
C LEU A 497 -1.35 23.53 23.19
N ALA A 498 -2.39 23.71 24.00
CA ALA A 498 -3.03 22.63 24.77
C ALA A 498 -3.64 21.51 23.91
N ARG A 499 -3.90 21.77 22.62
CA ARG A 499 -4.38 20.74 21.66
C ARG A 499 -3.25 19.90 21.06
N VAL A 500 -2.00 20.37 21.14
CA VAL A 500 -0.81 19.72 20.56
C VAL A 500 0.27 19.35 21.57
N VAL A 501 0.07 19.64 22.86
CA VAL A 501 1.04 19.35 23.94
C VAL A 501 1.37 17.85 24.07
N ASP A 502 0.45 16.95 23.68
CA ASP A 502 0.72 15.51 23.60
C ASP A 502 1.63 15.12 22.40
N ALA A 503 1.98 16.07 21.52
CA ALA A 503 2.87 15.96 20.34
C ALA A 503 2.54 14.83 19.34
N SER A 504 1.32 14.31 19.38
CA SER A 504 0.83 13.17 18.59
C SER A 504 0.70 13.47 17.10
N SER A 505 0.65 12.42 16.27
CA SER A 505 0.41 12.58 14.82
C SER A 505 -0.22 11.35 14.16
N GLN A 506 -1.10 11.62 13.19
CA GLN A 506 -1.70 10.67 12.26
C GLN A 506 -0.72 10.13 11.20
N ASN A 507 0.56 10.55 11.17
CA ASN A 507 1.55 10.12 10.18
C ASN A 507 1.79 8.59 10.14
N ALA A 508 1.37 7.85 11.18
CA ALA A 508 1.35 6.39 11.14
C ALA A 508 0.36 5.85 10.08
N ASN A 509 -0.77 6.53 9.91
CA ASN A 509 -1.82 6.19 8.94
C ASN A 509 -1.26 6.26 7.52
N GLU A 510 -0.48 7.29 7.16
CA GLU A 510 0.25 7.38 5.87
C GLU A 510 1.24 6.22 5.62
N GLY A 511 1.75 5.59 6.68
CA GLY A 511 2.58 4.39 6.61
C GLY A 511 1.77 3.14 6.27
N PHE A 512 0.69 2.90 7.02
CA PHE A 512 -0.31 1.88 6.70
C PHE A 512 -0.91 2.11 5.29
N HIS A 513 -1.09 3.38 4.92
CA HIS A 513 -1.58 3.83 3.62
C HIS A 513 -0.56 3.75 2.48
N SER A 514 0.67 3.34 2.77
CA SER A 514 1.60 2.87 1.74
C SER A 514 1.42 1.37 1.45
N LEU A 515 0.91 0.57 2.39
CA LEU A 515 0.80 -0.89 2.29
C LEU A 515 -0.48 -1.37 1.59
N VAL A 516 -1.67 -0.89 2.00
CA VAL A 516 -2.93 -1.32 1.34
C VAL A 516 -2.90 -1.00 -0.16
N TRP A 517 -2.24 0.09 -0.56
CA TRP A 517 -2.13 0.55 -1.95
C TRP A 517 -1.02 -0.10 -2.77
N LEU A 518 -0.07 -0.78 -2.12
CA LEU A 518 0.82 -1.71 -2.80
C LEU A 518 0.01 -2.92 -3.31
N MET A 519 -0.96 -3.39 -2.51
CA MET A 519 -1.77 -4.58 -2.77
C MET A 519 -3.10 -4.29 -3.51
N SER A 520 -3.65 -3.08 -3.37
CA SER A 520 -4.80 -2.56 -4.13
C SER A 520 -4.49 -1.15 -4.69
N PRO A 521 -3.75 -1.06 -5.81
CA PRO A 521 -3.32 0.24 -6.37
C PRO A 521 -4.48 1.11 -6.88
N LYS A 522 -4.46 2.43 -6.60
CA LYS A 522 -5.58 3.37 -6.92
C LYS A 522 -6.00 3.46 -8.39
N HIS A 523 -5.22 2.91 -9.32
CA HIS A 523 -5.47 2.92 -10.76
C HIS A 523 -6.05 1.60 -11.29
N LYS A 524 -6.23 0.57 -10.45
CA LYS A 524 -6.84 -0.72 -10.83
C LYS A 524 -8.20 -0.85 -10.13
N PRO A 525 -9.28 -1.27 -10.81
CA PRO A 525 -10.53 -1.58 -10.12
C PRO A 525 -10.38 -2.85 -9.28
N SER A 526 -10.90 -2.82 -8.05
CA SER A 526 -10.97 -3.96 -7.12
C SER A 526 -12.42 -4.31 -6.78
N SER A 527 -12.69 -5.58 -6.47
CA SER A 527 -13.92 -5.97 -5.76
C SER A 527 -13.81 -5.64 -4.27
N GLY A 528 -14.93 -5.76 -3.53
CA GLY A 528 -14.92 -5.62 -2.07
C GLY A 528 -13.97 -6.64 -1.43
N THR A 529 -14.07 -7.90 -1.83
CA THR A 529 -13.20 -9.00 -1.36
C THR A 529 -11.72 -8.71 -1.62
N THR A 530 -11.34 -8.24 -2.82
CA THR A 530 -9.94 -7.87 -3.12
C THR A 530 -9.46 -6.73 -2.22
N PHE A 531 -10.24 -5.66 -2.08
CA PHE A 531 -9.84 -4.50 -1.29
C PHE A 531 -9.72 -4.87 0.19
N GLU A 532 -10.62 -5.70 0.69
CA GLU A 532 -10.59 -6.21 2.06
C GLU A 532 -9.39 -7.15 2.32
N ILE A 533 -9.04 -8.05 1.39
CA ILE A 533 -7.78 -8.84 1.44
C ILE A 533 -6.57 -7.91 1.58
N ALA A 534 -6.47 -6.86 0.76
CA ALA A 534 -5.37 -5.90 0.81
C ALA A 534 -5.31 -5.13 2.14
N CYS A 535 -6.48 -4.84 2.75
CA CYS A 535 -6.57 -4.21 4.07
C CYS A 535 -6.01 -5.12 5.18
N HIS A 536 -6.49 -6.37 5.27
CA HIS A 536 -6.07 -7.26 6.35
C HIS A 536 -4.63 -7.77 6.18
N LEU A 537 -4.13 -7.96 4.95
CA LEU A 537 -2.70 -8.20 4.71
C LEU A 537 -1.83 -7.00 5.16
N ALA A 538 -2.28 -5.77 4.91
CA ALA A 538 -1.56 -4.59 5.34
C ALA A 538 -1.50 -4.46 6.87
N ILE A 539 -2.55 -4.89 7.59
CA ILE A 539 -2.55 -4.91 9.06
C ILE A 539 -1.46 -5.84 9.59
N ILE A 540 -1.40 -7.08 9.09
CA ILE A 540 -0.39 -8.06 9.51
C ILE A 540 1.03 -7.51 9.26
N ILE A 541 1.28 -6.96 8.08
CA ILE A 541 2.58 -6.39 7.69
C ILE A 541 2.91 -5.11 8.50
N PHE A 542 1.93 -4.28 8.83
CA PHE A 542 2.13 -3.04 9.58
C PHE A 542 2.40 -3.30 11.05
N ASN A 543 1.63 -4.20 11.67
CA ASN A 543 1.71 -4.52 13.09
C ASN A 543 2.89 -5.44 13.42
N ASP A 544 2.98 -6.60 12.77
CA ASP A 544 3.91 -7.67 13.16
C ASP A 544 4.97 -7.97 12.09
N GLY A 545 4.73 -7.59 10.83
CA GLY A 545 5.72 -7.64 9.75
C GLY A 545 5.44 -8.68 8.67
N TYR A 546 6.34 -8.72 7.68
CA TYR A 546 6.30 -9.72 6.62
C TYR A 546 6.50 -11.13 7.16
N PHE A 547 7.33 -11.32 8.19
CA PHE A 547 7.57 -12.64 8.81
C PHE A 547 6.32 -13.25 9.45
N ALA A 548 5.36 -12.41 9.88
CA ALA A 548 4.06 -12.85 10.39
C ALA A 548 3.14 -13.43 9.30
N LEU A 549 3.38 -13.10 8.01
CA LEU A 549 2.69 -13.78 6.90
C LEU A 549 3.06 -15.27 6.82
N GLY A 550 4.15 -15.71 7.44
CA GLY A 550 4.47 -17.13 7.54
C GLY A 550 3.38 -17.96 8.25
N ASP A 551 2.66 -17.37 9.20
CA ASP A 551 1.52 -18.04 9.84
C ASP A 551 0.36 -18.24 8.86
N LEU A 552 0.18 -17.35 7.88
CA LEU A 552 -0.78 -17.54 6.79
C LEU A 552 -0.39 -18.73 5.91
N PHE A 553 0.90 -18.89 5.60
CA PHE A 553 1.39 -20.06 4.85
C PHE A 553 1.28 -21.35 5.66
N ASN A 554 1.59 -21.36 6.96
CA ASN A 554 1.33 -22.50 7.84
C ASN A 554 -0.16 -22.87 7.86
N ASN A 555 -1.05 -21.91 8.13
CA ASN A 555 -2.50 -22.15 8.26
C ASN A 555 -3.17 -22.63 6.97
N ILE A 556 -2.68 -22.21 5.79
CA ILE A 556 -3.31 -22.53 4.50
C ILE A 556 -2.60 -23.67 3.77
N CYS A 557 -1.27 -23.70 3.78
CA CYS A 557 -0.46 -24.67 3.03
C CYS A 557 0.05 -25.83 3.90
N GLY A 558 -0.05 -25.72 5.23
CA GLY A 558 0.56 -26.65 6.20
C GLY A 558 2.02 -26.34 6.54
N TYR A 559 2.70 -25.49 5.75
CA TYR A 559 4.11 -25.14 5.95
C TYR A 559 4.49 -23.79 5.33
N ARG A 560 5.44 -23.09 5.96
CA ARG A 560 6.03 -21.83 5.47
C ARG A 560 6.83 -22.01 4.18
N GLY A 561 7.80 -22.91 4.16
CA GLY A 561 8.67 -23.20 3.02
C GLY A 561 9.90 -22.28 2.94
N HIS A 562 11.07 -22.85 2.64
CA HIS A 562 12.39 -22.20 2.81
C HIS A 562 12.52 -20.82 2.14
N TYR A 563 12.17 -20.72 0.84
CA TYR A 563 12.29 -19.47 0.09
C TYR A 563 11.27 -18.39 0.52
N THR A 564 10.12 -18.80 1.07
CA THR A 564 9.15 -17.86 1.65
C THR A 564 9.75 -17.18 2.88
N ASP A 565 10.40 -17.94 3.77
CA ASP A 565 11.01 -17.36 4.97
C ASP A 565 12.19 -16.44 4.66
N GLN A 566 13.06 -16.82 3.71
CA GLN A 566 14.13 -15.93 3.23
C GLN A 566 13.59 -14.60 2.70
N ALA A 567 12.52 -14.64 1.89
CA ALA A 567 11.89 -13.44 1.35
C ALA A 567 11.28 -12.56 2.45
N MET A 568 10.54 -13.14 3.39
CA MET A 568 9.88 -12.37 4.45
C MET A 568 10.89 -11.74 5.43
N ILE A 569 11.95 -12.45 5.82
CA ILE A 569 13.06 -11.90 6.62
C ILE A 569 13.73 -10.72 5.88
N HIS A 570 13.98 -10.88 4.58
CA HIS A 570 14.56 -9.81 3.77
C HIS A 570 13.68 -8.55 3.73
N PHE A 571 12.35 -8.69 3.59
CA PHE A 571 11.43 -7.55 3.60
C PHE A 571 11.35 -6.84 4.96
N ASP A 572 11.34 -7.57 6.09
CA ASP A 572 11.35 -6.93 7.41
C ASP A 572 12.70 -6.25 7.72
N ASN A 573 13.83 -6.84 7.34
CA ASN A 573 15.13 -6.16 7.47
C ASN A 573 15.14 -4.83 6.70
N ASN A 574 14.64 -4.80 5.46
CA ASN A 574 14.49 -3.59 4.66
C ASN A 574 13.54 -2.55 5.28
N ARG A 575 12.50 -2.98 6.02
CA ARG A 575 11.54 -2.14 6.75
C ARG A 575 12.15 -1.51 8.01
N LEU A 576 13.00 -2.27 8.71
CA LEU A 576 13.65 -1.83 9.94
C LEU A 576 14.80 -0.85 9.66
N HIS A 577 15.73 -1.18 8.76
CA HIS A 577 16.96 -0.41 8.54
C HIS A 577 16.72 1.05 8.08
N PRO A 578 17.43 2.06 8.63
CA PRO A 578 17.25 3.47 8.28
C PRO A 578 17.58 3.85 6.82
N GLU A 579 18.43 3.07 6.14
CA GLU A 579 18.94 3.45 4.80
C GLU A 579 17.86 3.40 3.71
N SER A 580 16.90 2.47 3.83
CA SER A 580 15.72 2.43 2.94
C SER A 580 14.86 3.69 3.10
N LYS A 581 14.74 4.19 4.34
CA LYS A 581 14.05 5.44 4.68
C LYS A 581 14.82 6.65 4.11
N GLU A 582 16.15 6.65 4.13
CA GLU A 582 16.96 7.70 3.52
C GLU A 582 16.87 7.73 1.99
N CYS A 583 16.92 6.55 1.34
CA CYS A 583 16.75 6.44 -0.11
C CYS A 583 15.36 6.95 -0.56
N ASN A 584 14.30 6.54 0.15
CA ASN A 584 12.95 7.03 -0.10
C ASN A 584 12.78 8.52 0.24
N ARG A 585 13.46 9.04 1.26
CA ARG A 585 13.50 10.49 1.58
C ARG A 585 14.14 11.30 0.44
N LYS A 586 15.21 10.79 -0.18
CA LYS A 586 15.84 11.40 -1.36
C LYS A 586 14.89 11.38 -2.57
N ARG A 587 14.29 10.22 -2.90
CA ARG A 587 13.30 10.09 -3.98
C ARG A 587 12.08 11.02 -3.80
N ARG A 588 11.53 11.13 -2.59
CA ARG A 588 10.41 12.04 -2.26
C ARG A 588 10.79 13.52 -2.41
N LYS A 589 12.03 13.91 -2.06
CA LYS A 589 12.54 15.28 -2.30
C LYS A 589 12.65 15.59 -3.80
N GLU A 590 13.14 14.64 -4.60
CA GLU A 590 13.29 14.83 -6.04
C GLU A 590 11.92 15.01 -6.72
N ALA A 591 10.97 14.11 -6.44
CA ALA A 591 9.60 14.22 -6.93
C ALA A 591 8.91 15.52 -6.49
N GLY A 592 9.15 15.96 -5.25
CA GLY A 592 8.63 17.23 -4.74
C GLY A 592 9.18 18.46 -5.49
N ARG A 593 10.45 18.44 -5.92
CA ARG A 593 11.00 19.52 -6.77
C ARG A 593 10.34 19.55 -8.15
N VAL A 594 10.11 18.39 -8.77
CA VAL A 594 9.43 18.31 -10.08
C VAL A 594 7.99 18.83 -10.01
N VAL A 595 7.25 18.48 -8.96
CA VAL A 595 5.88 19.01 -8.76
C VAL A 595 5.91 20.53 -8.55
N GLN A 596 6.79 21.04 -7.68
CA GLN A 596 6.94 22.48 -7.44
C GLN A 596 7.28 23.24 -8.74
N GLN A 597 8.21 22.73 -9.56
CA GLN A 597 8.55 23.34 -10.84
C GLN A 597 7.37 23.35 -11.83
N ASN A 598 6.53 22.32 -11.83
CA ASN A 598 5.33 22.29 -12.69
C ASN A 598 4.23 23.25 -12.20
N GLU A 599 4.06 23.41 -10.89
CA GLU A 599 3.16 24.41 -10.31
C GLU A 599 3.65 25.85 -10.58
N ASP A 600 4.96 26.10 -10.41
CA ASP A 600 5.57 27.41 -10.67
C ASP A 600 5.48 27.77 -12.18
N ASN A 601 5.72 26.81 -13.09
CA ASN A 601 5.58 27.00 -14.54
C ASN A 601 4.13 27.32 -14.96
N ASN A 602 3.14 26.59 -14.45
CA ASN A 602 1.72 26.91 -14.72
C ASN A 602 1.31 28.26 -14.12
N GLY A 603 1.91 28.66 -12.99
CA GLY A 603 1.74 29.99 -12.41
C GLY A 603 2.25 31.12 -13.32
N GLN A 604 3.31 30.89 -14.09
CA GLN A 604 3.82 31.88 -15.05
C GLN A 604 2.98 31.94 -16.34
N ALA A 605 2.50 30.81 -16.85
CA ALA A 605 1.65 30.78 -18.05
C ALA A 605 0.38 31.65 -17.90
N ASN A 606 -0.26 31.60 -16.73
CA ASN A 606 -1.45 32.41 -16.43
C ASN A 606 -1.16 33.90 -16.16
N TYR A 607 0.11 34.31 -16.07
CA TYR A 607 0.49 35.73 -15.99
C TYR A 607 0.80 36.35 -17.36
N SER A 608 1.23 35.55 -18.34
CA SER A 608 1.53 36.03 -19.70
C SER A 608 0.27 36.34 -20.52
N ASN A 609 -0.82 35.60 -20.31
CA ASN A 609 -2.04 35.75 -21.12
C ASN A 609 -2.92 36.94 -20.72
N ASN A 610 -2.66 37.59 -19.59
CA ASN A 610 -3.41 38.77 -19.11
C ASN A 610 -2.65 40.09 -19.36
N ALA A 611 -1.79 40.13 -20.37
CA ALA A 611 -0.94 41.29 -20.71
C ALA A 611 -1.04 41.75 -22.17
N LEU A 612 -1.93 41.13 -22.97
CA LEU A 612 -2.23 41.48 -24.36
C LEU A 612 -3.73 41.26 -24.62
N GLY A 613 -4.55 42.28 -24.36
CA GLY A 613 -6.01 42.15 -24.43
C GLY A 613 -6.82 43.33 -23.90
N ASP A 614 -6.31 44.56 -24.03
CA ASP A 614 -7.04 45.81 -23.78
C ASP A 614 -6.80 46.76 -24.95
N ASP A 615 -7.57 46.59 -26.03
CA ASP A 615 -8.01 47.65 -26.95
C ASP A 615 -9.02 47.07 -27.95
N ASN A 616 -10.04 47.87 -28.29
CA ASN A 616 -11.19 47.53 -29.14
C ASN A 616 -12.09 46.38 -28.67
N ASP A 617 -13.16 46.72 -27.94
CA ASP A 617 -14.50 46.63 -28.55
C ASP A 617 -15.48 47.67 -27.98
N LYS A 618 -16.31 48.26 -28.85
CA LYS A 618 -17.37 49.24 -28.54
C LYS A 618 -18.30 49.39 -29.75
N THR A 619 -19.60 49.10 -29.53
CA THR A 619 -20.70 49.11 -30.52
C THR A 619 -20.56 47.99 -31.57
N ILE A 620 -21.62 47.35 -32.12
CA ILE A 620 -23.01 47.78 -32.40
C ILE A 620 -24.03 46.71 -31.92
N ASN A 621 -25.33 47.05 -31.89
CA ASN A 621 -26.44 46.25 -31.36
C ASN A 621 -27.62 46.17 -32.37
N THR A 622 -28.06 44.96 -32.76
CA THR A 622 -29.33 44.60 -33.48
C THR A 622 -29.50 43.06 -33.44
N HIS A 623 -30.64 42.45 -33.08
CA HIS A 623 -31.85 42.13 -33.89
C HIS A 623 -31.55 41.24 -35.12
N GLU A 624 -32.24 40.13 -35.45
CA GLU A 624 -33.63 39.59 -35.22
C GLU A 624 -33.65 38.06 -34.86
N GLN A 625 -34.67 37.51 -34.16
CA GLN A 625 -35.84 36.69 -34.62
C GLN A 625 -35.52 35.58 -35.67
N ALA A 626 -35.78 34.28 -35.40
CA ALA A 626 -37.05 33.50 -35.49
C ALA A 626 -37.44 33.18 -36.97
N ASP A 627 -38.06 32.06 -37.39
CA ASP A 627 -39.07 31.15 -36.79
C ASP A 627 -38.82 29.63 -37.08
N ASP A 628 -39.88 28.80 -36.99
CA ASP A 628 -39.94 27.32 -37.00
C ASP A 628 -40.17 26.62 -38.38
N ASP A 629 -40.19 25.28 -38.33
CA ASP A 629 -41.20 24.35 -38.91
C ASP A 629 -40.78 23.31 -40.00
N TYR A 630 -41.71 22.40 -40.33
CA TYR A 630 -41.51 21.00 -40.78
C TYR A 630 -41.60 20.72 -42.30
N ASN A 631 -41.19 19.48 -42.62
CA ASN A 631 -41.79 18.52 -43.57
C ASN A 631 -41.16 18.15 -44.94
N GLU A 632 -41.55 16.94 -45.34
CA GLU A 632 -40.97 15.96 -46.28
C GLU A 632 -41.02 16.29 -47.78
N THR A 633 -40.13 15.66 -48.58
CA THR A 633 -40.52 14.83 -49.75
C THR A 633 -39.36 13.97 -50.33
N ASN A 634 -39.72 12.89 -51.04
CA ASN A 634 -38.90 11.97 -51.86
C ASN A 634 -39.48 12.03 -53.30
N PRO A 635 -38.82 11.64 -54.43
CA PRO A 635 -38.49 10.22 -54.72
C PRO A 635 -37.38 9.91 -55.80
N GLY A 636 -37.17 8.62 -56.12
CA GLY A 636 -36.62 8.09 -57.40
C GLY A 636 -35.08 8.05 -57.57
N ASP A 637 -34.47 7.12 -58.33
CA ASP A 637 -34.97 5.90 -58.98
C ASP A 637 -33.82 4.88 -59.29
N GLN A 638 -34.12 3.69 -59.85
CA GLN A 638 -33.21 2.52 -60.05
C GLN A 638 -32.43 2.53 -61.42
N PRO A 639 -31.93 1.41 -62.03
CA PRO A 639 -31.60 0.01 -61.60
C PRO A 639 -30.26 -0.57 -62.15
N THR A 640 -29.95 -1.86 -61.84
CA THR A 640 -29.70 -2.96 -62.82
C THR A 640 -29.26 -4.31 -62.17
N SER A 641 -29.90 -5.42 -62.56
CA SER A 641 -29.39 -6.80 -62.84
C SER A 641 -28.27 -7.46 -62.02
N GLU A 642 -28.24 -8.78 -61.72
CA GLU A 642 -29.17 -9.94 -61.79
C GLU A 642 -28.46 -11.08 -60.97
N ASP A 643 -28.84 -12.37 -60.81
CA ASP A 643 -29.79 -13.28 -61.47
C ASP A 643 -30.40 -14.31 -60.45
N ASN A 644 -30.51 -15.60 -60.80
CA ASN A 644 -31.24 -16.72 -60.16
C ASN A 644 -30.29 -17.75 -59.43
N ASP A 645 -30.71 -18.87 -58.80
CA ASP A 645 -31.93 -19.68 -58.98
C ASP A 645 -32.34 -20.56 -57.74
N THR A 646 -33.57 -21.10 -57.85
CA THR A 646 -34.41 -22.08 -57.10
C THR A 646 -33.74 -23.37 -56.52
N THR A 647 -34.33 -24.24 -55.67
CA THR A 647 -35.53 -24.36 -54.75
C THR A 647 -35.20 -25.46 -53.68
N THR A 648 -36.03 -26.19 -52.89
CA THR A 648 -37.48 -26.49 -52.80
C THR A 648 -37.85 -27.02 -51.39
N ASP A 649 -39.14 -27.01 -51.01
CA ASP A 649 -39.68 -27.51 -49.73
C ASP A 649 -39.85 -29.04 -49.63
N SER A 650 -39.98 -29.56 -48.40
CA SER A 650 -41.13 -30.41 -47.98
C SER A 650 -41.19 -30.59 -46.45
N ASP A 651 -42.38 -30.43 -45.86
CA ASP A 651 -42.72 -30.82 -44.48
C ASP A 651 -43.06 -32.32 -44.38
N GLU A 652 -43.00 -32.89 -43.17
CA GLU A 652 -44.11 -33.75 -42.69
C GLU A 652 -44.18 -33.82 -41.14
N ARG A 653 -45.33 -34.30 -40.62
CA ARG A 653 -45.85 -33.94 -39.29
C ARG A 653 -46.75 -35.00 -38.66
N SER A 654 -46.38 -35.55 -37.51
CA SER A 654 -47.24 -36.31 -36.56
C SER A 654 -46.47 -36.47 -35.23
N THR A 655 -46.92 -36.26 -33.97
CA THR A 655 -48.19 -36.27 -33.21
C THR A 655 -48.53 -37.57 -32.44
N ASP A 656 -48.80 -37.39 -31.14
CA ASP A 656 -49.60 -38.24 -30.21
C ASP A 656 -49.00 -39.62 -29.78
N ASP A 657 -49.24 -40.20 -28.58
CA ASP A 657 -49.92 -39.73 -27.34
C ASP A 657 -49.52 -40.55 -26.06
N HIS A 658 -50.10 -40.17 -24.91
CA HIS A 658 -50.46 -40.98 -23.71
C HIS A 658 -49.40 -41.53 -22.73
N ASP A 659 -49.16 -40.73 -21.68
CA ASP A 659 -49.60 -40.96 -20.28
C ASP A 659 -49.99 -42.39 -19.79
N SER A 660 -49.49 -42.80 -18.61
CA SER A 660 -50.21 -43.60 -17.59
C SER A 660 -49.43 -43.73 -16.27
N THR A 661 -50.13 -44.05 -15.16
CA THR A 661 -49.65 -43.92 -13.77
C THR A 661 -49.76 -45.21 -12.93
N SER A 662 -48.86 -45.39 -11.94
CA SER A 662 -49.02 -46.10 -10.65
C SER A 662 -47.62 -46.26 -10.00
N ASN A 663 -47.32 -45.99 -8.71
CA ASN A 663 -47.98 -46.24 -7.41
C ASN A 663 -47.63 -47.60 -6.75
N SER A 664 -46.52 -47.61 -6.01
CA SER A 664 -46.37 -48.18 -4.66
C SER A 664 -45.06 -47.60 -4.08
N ASP A 665 -44.98 -47.02 -2.87
CA ASP A 665 -45.43 -47.47 -1.55
C ASP A 665 -44.73 -48.76 -1.10
N ASP A 666 -43.74 -48.62 -0.21
CA ASP A 666 -43.94 -49.14 1.15
C ASP A 666 -43.16 -48.30 2.19
N SER A 667 -43.33 -48.69 3.45
CA SER A 667 -43.41 -47.81 4.61
C SER A 667 -42.44 -48.25 5.72
N SER A 668 -42.55 -47.59 6.88
CA SER A 668 -42.18 -48.12 8.21
C SER A 668 -40.69 -48.24 8.56
N SER A 669 -40.29 -48.12 9.83
CA SER A 669 -40.90 -47.41 10.98
C SER A 669 -39.86 -47.28 12.11
N ASP A 670 -40.28 -46.65 13.21
CA ASP A 670 -39.73 -46.76 14.57
C ASP A 670 -38.38 -46.07 14.86
N SER A 671 -38.26 -45.19 15.88
CA SER A 671 -38.75 -45.19 17.28
C SER A 671 -37.92 -46.13 18.18
N ASP A 672 -37.64 -45.82 19.45
CA ASP A 672 -37.86 -44.60 20.25
C ASP A 672 -36.74 -44.58 21.34
N ASP A 673 -36.48 -43.46 22.02
CA ASP A 673 -36.51 -43.42 23.51
C ASP A 673 -36.35 -42.00 24.08
N LYS A 674 -36.74 -41.82 25.35
CA LYS A 674 -36.77 -40.57 26.12
C LYS A 674 -36.18 -40.80 27.52
N THR A 675 -35.62 -39.75 28.12
CA THR A 675 -35.84 -39.29 29.53
C THR A 675 -34.86 -38.13 29.79
N ILE A 676 -35.28 -36.91 30.11
CA ILE A 676 -35.99 -36.43 31.32
C ILE A 676 -35.10 -36.47 32.57
N LEU A 677 -34.67 -35.28 33.02
CA LEU A 677 -34.94 -34.79 34.37
C LEU A 677 -34.81 -33.25 34.40
N SER A 678 -35.49 -32.61 35.33
CA SER A 678 -35.55 -31.15 35.52
C SER A 678 -35.59 -30.84 37.03
N PRO A 679 -36.08 -29.66 37.45
CA PRO A 679 -35.31 -28.45 37.73
C PRO A 679 -35.11 -28.25 39.24
N ASP A 680 -34.57 -27.10 39.65
CA ASP A 680 -34.76 -26.61 41.02
C ASP A 680 -34.90 -25.08 41.08
N THR A 681 -35.53 -24.56 42.14
CA THR A 681 -36.05 -23.17 42.21
C THR A 681 -35.83 -22.50 43.56
N ARG A 682 -35.71 -21.16 43.57
CA ARG A 682 -35.90 -20.20 44.70
C ARG A 682 -35.60 -18.77 44.22
N THR A 683 -36.22 -17.66 44.65
CA THR A 683 -37.62 -17.29 45.01
C THR A 683 -37.57 -15.87 45.63
N HIS A 684 -38.41 -14.92 45.16
CA HIS A 684 -38.86 -13.69 45.88
C HIS A 684 -37.74 -12.64 46.22
N GLU A 685 -37.95 -11.32 46.42
CA GLU A 685 -39.05 -10.31 46.38
C GLU A 685 -38.37 -8.92 46.14
N ASP A 686 -38.93 -7.77 45.76
CA ASP A 686 -40.29 -7.21 45.47
C ASP A 686 -40.24 -6.44 44.10
N VAL A 687 -41.26 -5.84 43.44
CA VAL A 687 -42.63 -5.33 43.73
C VAL A 687 -42.75 -3.84 44.16
N GLU A 688 -42.59 -2.89 43.22
CA GLU A 688 -43.42 -1.65 43.08
C GLU A 688 -43.36 -1.18 41.60
N LYS A 689 -44.45 -1.31 40.83
CA LYS A 689 -45.53 -0.32 40.56
C LYS A 689 -45.10 0.89 39.69
N ILE A 690 -45.45 0.86 38.39
CA ILE A 690 -46.63 1.51 37.78
C ILE A 690 -46.42 3.03 37.61
N ASP A 691 -46.27 3.47 36.36
CA ASP A 691 -47.37 4.20 35.71
C ASP A 691 -47.44 3.86 34.22
N GLU A 692 -48.62 4.01 33.62
CA GLU A 692 -48.92 3.64 32.21
C GLU A 692 -49.21 4.90 31.36
N THR A 693 -49.68 4.67 30.12
CA THR A 693 -50.13 5.66 29.12
C THR A 693 -49.01 6.44 28.38
N SER A 694 -49.14 6.74 27.08
CA SER A 694 -50.18 6.36 26.11
C SER A 694 -49.57 5.96 24.76
N ASP A 695 -50.36 5.24 23.96
CA ASP A 695 -50.12 5.07 22.53
C ASP A 695 -50.15 6.42 21.78
N ASP A 696 -49.54 6.44 20.60
CA ASP A 696 -50.16 6.98 19.39
C ASP A 696 -49.42 6.42 18.14
N GLU A 697 -50.20 6.00 17.14
CA GLU A 697 -49.71 5.42 15.87
C GLU A 697 -49.96 6.41 14.71
N TYR A 698 -49.29 6.19 13.57
CA TYR A 698 -49.35 6.99 12.33
C TYR A 698 -48.65 8.38 12.42
N ASP A 699 -48.20 9.01 11.32
CA ASP A 699 -48.49 8.71 9.91
C ASP A 699 -47.26 8.88 8.98
N TYR A 700 -47.39 8.38 7.75
CA TYR A 700 -46.52 8.64 6.59
C TYR A 700 -46.42 10.14 6.27
N TYR A 701 -45.24 10.64 5.85
CA TYR A 701 -45.14 11.54 4.68
C TYR A 701 -43.71 11.78 4.18
N SER A 702 -43.58 11.92 2.85
CA SER A 702 -42.37 12.32 2.12
C SER A 702 -42.73 12.53 0.63
N PRO A 703 -42.06 13.39 -0.15
CA PRO A 703 -41.40 14.67 0.18
C PRO A 703 -41.91 15.82 -0.74
N LYS A 704 -41.47 17.07 -0.52
CA LYS A 704 -41.26 18.06 -1.61
C LYS A 704 -40.49 19.33 -1.20
N ASP A 705 -39.56 19.70 -2.09
CA ASP A 705 -39.04 21.02 -2.48
C ASP A 705 -39.10 22.22 -1.51
N ARG A 706 -37.93 22.82 -1.26
CA ARG A 706 -37.72 24.28 -1.41
C ARG A 706 -36.23 24.69 -1.45
N ARG A 707 -35.85 25.24 -2.60
CA ARG A 707 -34.82 26.26 -2.88
C ARG A 707 -33.44 26.10 -2.21
#